data_AF-A0A402APJ7-F1
#
_entry.id   AF-A0A402APJ7-F1
#
_cell.length_a   1.000
_cell.length_b   1.000
_cell.length_c   1.000
_cell.angle_alpha   90.00
_cell.angle_beta   90.00
_cell.angle_gamma   90.00
#
_symmetry.space_group_name_H-M   'P 1'
#
loop_
_entity.id
_entity.type
_entity.pdbx_description
1 polymer ?
#
loop_
_entity_poly.entity_id
_entity_poly.type
_entity_poly.pdbx_seq_one_letter_code
_entity_poly.pdbx_strand_id
1 'polypeptide(L)'
;MHASQDEQPTPEEKNDNLIDYSEPEVSRTKAHVGHLYHQEVLPTKNLAPVATIAGGQQTDENRLRMLRRVRSRWITGVLEHISSGHLLTLNLQAKPDAVGHPWKSTIRENYTAKKDRTENLHIMQVYHDADGELLILGEPGAGKTTLLLDLLRELIKRAEIDSTLPIPVIFNLSAWAEKRPPFADWLIEELMTKYQVPQKLAAEWIQYDHIVPLLDGLDEVEEAFRTACIEAINGYRQEHGLLSMVVCSRKTDYLSQSARIILNSAVVVQPLAAQQIDSYISQAGPELEAMDYALKHDTHLQEMASNPLMLTILALSYRDMPLEEVLAMKSLETSRNAIFEKYVERLLLQQNTTDEHFTPQQTKRWLGWLAEQLTQHSQTEFYIERMQPDWLCNDTIRHHYRHVVVRLIFSLEIIIISALFSLLRGGRIGPISGVGVGLLGWLGSGPGNSALGWMAPGLGGGLEGGGSLGIIIATVTLLVTLLIDRPIPKLSWRMFWHSLSQGIQKGLFIGAAVGIVSCVLFGLDSNWNNGLYRGMGMGLFSGLLIGLMTGLITGLRYDSQRKPHPQNAHRSYRISRAAIIDTWIFALCGMIGFGAINALLVRGINASVIIYALIMGIFFGIAFGIGGGTRLIRDIGVHIQPAETVAWSWREIGRNLTTNIQKGLGISIIITLSTIAIIAGASGFFYGLPYGLRYGLIYGIIIGLVSGVASILTGILHSGWSSTILEEHQLTHANEGIRRSSRNALIAAGFFGVVGGIASGLVCGIAFGWIGQLHHWPTIGIGFALICGAIFALQAGMLNGGIACIEHYMLRLYLCKAGHIPWKYRRFLDYATKHILLQKIGGGYMFSHRLLLEHFASSHLSASHKKLLEIERLEDKCKKVIE
;
A
#
# COMPACT_ATOMS: atom_id res chain seq x y z
N MET A 1 -33.19 -64.24 5.66
CA MET A 1 -34.43 -65.02 5.49
C MET A 1 -35.08 -65.17 6.86
N HIS A 2 -36.31 -64.63 6.98
CA HIS A 2 -37.31 -64.68 8.08
C HIS A 2 -36.87 -64.28 9.51
N ALA A 3 -37.29 -63.12 10.04
CA ALA A 3 -38.64 -62.74 10.59
C ALA A 3 -38.87 -63.41 11.97
N SER A 4 -39.32 -62.78 13.07
CA SER A 4 -40.11 -61.55 13.31
C SER A 4 -40.00 -61.20 14.82
N GLN A 5 -39.92 -59.91 15.21
CA GLN A 5 -40.90 -59.11 15.98
C GLN A 5 -41.21 -59.51 17.43
N ASP A 6 -40.84 -58.61 18.36
CA ASP A 6 -41.66 -57.94 19.41
C ASP A 6 -40.67 -56.96 20.12
N GLU A 7 -40.98 -55.72 20.54
CA GLU A 7 -42.10 -55.22 21.35
C GLU A 7 -42.11 -53.65 21.34
N GLN A 8 -43.29 -53.04 21.48
CA GLN A 8 -43.58 -51.62 21.83
C GLN A 8 -43.92 -51.53 23.34
N PRO A 9 -44.04 -50.37 24.07
CA PRO A 9 -44.73 -49.12 23.67
C PRO A 9 -44.23 -47.76 24.27
N THR A 10 -44.89 -46.65 23.87
CA THR A 10 -44.97 -45.26 24.43
C THR A 10 -45.74 -45.22 25.80
N PRO A 11 -46.02 -44.09 26.55
CA PRO A 11 -46.03 -42.63 26.24
C PRO A 11 -45.64 -41.65 27.41
N GLU A 12 -45.97 -40.35 27.23
CA GLU A 12 -45.87 -39.11 28.04
C GLU A 12 -46.05 -39.14 29.58
N GLU A 13 -45.35 -38.26 30.34
CA GLU A 13 -45.94 -37.27 31.27
C GLU A 13 -44.96 -36.24 31.91
N LYS A 14 -45.36 -34.96 31.84
CA LYS A 14 -45.25 -33.78 32.74
C LYS A 14 -44.24 -33.65 33.90
N ASN A 15 -43.71 -32.41 33.98
CA ASN A 15 -43.42 -31.53 35.15
C ASN A 15 -42.51 -32.10 36.27
N ASP A 16 -41.57 -31.37 36.88
CA ASP A 16 -41.61 -29.98 37.33
C ASP A 16 -40.21 -29.58 37.85
N ASN A 17 -39.90 -28.28 37.82
CA ASN A 17 -39.04 -27.54 38.78
C ASN A 17 -37.52 -27.83 38.77
N LEU A 18 -36.59 -26.89 38.94
CA LEU A 18 -36.49 -25.46 39.24
C LEU A 18 -34.98 -25.16 38.89
N ILE A 19 -34.51 -24.02 38.39
CA ILE A 19 -34.17 -22.77 39.11
C ILE A 19 -33.64 -21.78 38.05
N ASP A 20 -34.12 -20.55 38.19
CA ASP A 20 -33.87 -19.27 37.50
C ASP A 20 -32.50 -18.64 37.86
N TYR A 21 -31.99 -17.72 37.04
CA TYR A 21 -31.58 -16.36 37.44
C TYR A 21 -31.17 -15.52 36.20
N SER A 22 -32.16 -14.83 35.66
CA SER A 22 -32.24 -13.36 35.44
C SER A 22 -31.09 -12.54 34.81
N GLU A 23 -31.44 -11.76 33.78
CA GLU A 23 -31.03 -10.35 33.63
C GLU A 23 -32.27 -9.46 33.37
N PRO A 24 -32.32 -8.19 33.85
CA PRO A 24 -33.57 -7.47 34.04
C PRO A 24 -33.83 -6.33 33.03
N GLU A 25 -35.11 -6.01 32.88
CA GLU A 25 -35.67 -4.86 32.16
C GLU A 25 -36.55 -4.07 33.15
N VAL A 26 -36.39 -2.74 33.27
CA VAL A 26 -37.25 -1.82 34.05
C VAL A 26 -37.06 -0.41 33.45
N SER A 27 -38.01 0.46 33.10
CA SER A 27 -39.49 0.46 33.17
C SER A 27 -40.07 1.69 32.43
N ARG A 28 -41.32 1.53 31.93
CA ARG A 28 -42.51 2.43 31.84
C ARG A 28 -42.33 3.94 32.16
N THR A 29 -43.02 4.89 31.50
CA THR A 29 -44.49 5.06 31.55
C THR A 29 -44.99 6.10 30.51
N LYS A 30 -46.18 5.87 29.92
CA LYS A 30 -47.01 6.83 29.17
C LYS A 30 -48.30 7.11 29.96
N ALA A 31 -48.79 8.34 29.97
CA ALA A 31 -50.17 8.71 30.31
C ALA A 31 -50.58 9.97 29.51
N HIS A 32 -51.61 9.87 28.65
CA HIS A 32 -52.92 10.61 28.69
C HIS A 32 -52.82 12.11 28.29
N VAL A 33 -53.61 12.73 27.40
CA VAL A 33 -55.05 12.67 27.08
C VAL A 33 -55.28 13.27 25.68
N GLY A 34 -56.31 12.82 24.95
CA GLY A 34 -56.74 13.36 23.65
C GLY A 34 -57.98 14.28 23.69
N HIS A 35 -58.40 14.66 22.48
CA HIS A 35 -59.63 15.37 22.05
C HIS A 35 -59.66 16.90 22.18
N LEU A 36 -59.95 17.59 21.06
CA LEU A 36 -61.27 18.19 20.79
C LEU A 36 -61.40 18.74 19.34
N TYR A 37 -62.52 18.35 18.73
CA TYR A 37 -63.34 18.96 17.67
C TYR A 37 -62.97 18.97 16.16
N HIS A 38 -63.87 18.28 15.44
CA HIS A 38 -64.33 18.43 14.06
C HIS A 38 -64.55 19.89 13.60
N GLN A 39 -64.29 20.15 12.31
CA GLN A 39 -65.29 20.79 11.46
C GLN A 39 -65.13 20.44 9.95
N GLU A 40 -66.21 19.84 9.44
CA GLU A 40 -66.87 19.95 8.13
C GLU A 40 -66.07 20.00 6.81
N VAL A 41 -66.31 18.96 6.01
CA VAL A 41 -66.14 18.91 4.55
C VAL A 41 -67.41 19.44 3.88
N LEU A 42 -67.28 20.39 2.95
CA LEU A 42 -68.25 20.66 1.88
C LEU A 42 -67.54 20.64 0.51
N PRO A 43 -68.14 20.09 -0.56
CA PRO A 43 -67.42 19.68 -1.76
C PRO A 43 -67.55 20.70 -2.89
N THR A 44 -66.47 20.97 -3.66
CA THR A 44 -66.61 21.46 -5.05
C THR A 44 -65.40 21.11 -5.94
N LYS A 45 -65.68 20.25 -6.93
CA LYS A 45 -65.30 20.33 -8.36
C LYS A 45 -63.87 20.72 -8.75
N ASN A 46 -63.17 19.72 -9.31
CA ASN A 46 -62.27 19.76 -10.47
C ASN A 46 -61.67 21.11 -10.87
N LEU A 47 -60.45 21.36 -10.38
CA LEU A 47 -59.40 22.02 -11.16
C LEU A 47 -58.12 21.18 -10.94
N ALA A 48 -57.51 20.73 -12.03
CA ALA A 48 -56.33 19.87 -12.03
C ALA A 48 -55.17 20.52 -11.24
N PRO A 49 -54.47 19.80 -10.35
CA PRO A 49 -53.26 20.33 -9.74
C PRO A 49 -52.12 20.25 -10.75
N VAL A 50 -51.54 21.42 -11.01
CA VAL A 50 -50.18 21.59 -11.55
C VAL A 50 -49.24 20.68 -10.76
N ALA A 51 -48.39 19.94 -11.48
CA ALA A 51 -47.41 19.02 -10.90
C ALA A 51 -46.42 19.77 -9.99
N THR A 52 -46.54 19.60 -8.67
CA THR A 52 -45.56 20.08 -7.70
C THR A 52 -44.42 19.07 -7.58
N ILE A 53 -43.20 19.59 -7.74
CA ILE A 53 -41.92 18.89 -7.87
C ILE A 53 -41.50 18.22 -6.54
N ALA A 54 -41.25 16.91 -6.56
CA ALA A 54 -40.70 16.14 -5.44
C ALA A 54 -39.19 16.41 -5.14
N GLY A 55 -38.57 17.36 -5.84
CA GLY A 55 -37.13 17.66 -5.76
C GLY A 55 -36.68 18.50 -4.56
N GLY A 56 -37.53 19.39 -4.03
CA GLY A 56 -37.13 20.38 -3.01
C GLY A 56 -36.84 19.81 -1.61
N GLN A 57 -37.59 18.79 -1.17
CA GLN A 57 -37.37 18.17 0.15
C GLN A 57 -36.04 17.41 0.25
N GLN A 58 -35.60 16.78 -0.85
CA GLN A 58 -34.36 16.00 -0.87
C GLN A 58 -33.11 16.91 -0.87
N THR A 59 -33.19 18.09 -1.50
CA THR A 59 -32.09 19.07 -1.56
C THR A 59 -31.82 19.69 -0.20
N ASP A 60 -32.87 20.04 0.54
CA ASP A 60 -32.76 20.57 1.90
C ASP A 60 -32.20 19.53 2.90
N GLU A 61 -32.60 18.26 2.79
CA GLU A 61 -32.03 17.20 3.64
C GLU A 61 -30.54 16.97 3.38
N ASN A 62 -30.10 16.94 2.12
CA ASN A 62 -28.70 16.73 1.76
C ASN A 62 -27.82 17.87 2.26
N ARG A 63 -28.32 19.10 2.15
CA ARG A 63 -27.68 20.31 2.68
C ARG A 63 -27.52 20.24 4.20
N LEU A 64 -28.59 19.92 4.94
CA LEU A 64 -28.54 19.78 6.40
C LEU A 64 -27.60 18.64 6.84
N ARG A 65 -27.51 17.54 6.08
CA ARG A 65 -26.52 16.48 6.33
C ARG A 65 -25.09 17.00 6.12
N MET A 66 -24.86 17.80 5.09
CA MET A 66 -23.55 18.40 4.83
C MET A 66 -23.13 19.36 5.95
N LEU A 67 -24.01 20.27 6.38
CA LEU A 67 -23.74 21.19 7.50
C LEU A 67 -23.39 20.43 8.79
N ARG A 68 -24.14 19.36 9.12
CA ARG A 68 -23.82 18.49 10.25
C ARG A 68 -22.47 17.79 10.11
N ARG A 69 -22.10 17.31 8.91
CA ARG A 69 -20.79 16.69 8.65
C ARG A 69 -19.65 17.68 8.85
N VAL A 70 -19.78 18.88 8.29
CA VAL A 70 -18.76 19.94 8.44
C VAL A 70 -18.62 20.32 9.91
N ARG A 71 -19.73 20.51 10.64
CA ARG A 71 -19.72 20.79 12.08
C ARG A 71 -19.04 19.67 12.88
N SER A 72 -19.45 18.43 12.67
CA SER A 72 -18.90 17.27 13.41
C SER A 72 -17.40 17.13 13.16
N ARG A 73 -16.93 17.32 11.92
CA ARG A 73 -15.52 17.20 11.57
C ARG A 73 -14.66 18.33 12.15
N TRP A 74 -15.06 19.58 11.95
CA TRP A 74 -14.19 20.73 12.22
C TRP A 74 -14.51 21.45 13.53
N ILE A 75 -15.76 21.50 13.96
CA ILE A 75 -16.12 22.16 15.22
C ILE A 75 -15.96 21.17 16.37
N THR A 76 -16.72 20.08 16.36
CA THR A 76 -16.66 19.07 17.43
C THR A 76 -15.33 18.30 17.40
N GLY A 77 -14.84 17.94 16.21
CA GLY A 77 -13.62 17.15 16.06
C GLY A 77 -12.31 17.93 16.22
N VAL A 78 -12.29 19.25 16.01
CA VAL A 78 -11.06 20.05 16.01
C VAL A 78 -11.17 21.26 16.94
N LEU A 79 -12.08 22.20 16.66
CA LEU A 79 -12.17 23.45 17.42
C LEU A 79 -12.41 23.22 18.91
N GLU A 80 -13.39 22.39 19.28
CA GLU A 80 -13.74 22.11 20.68
C GLU A 80 -12.61 21.41 21.46
N HIS A 81 -11.80 20.61 20.78
CA HIS A 81 -10.64 19.95 21.38
C HIS A 81 -9.49 20.93 21.61
N ILE A 82 -9.27 21.86 20.68
CA ILE A 82 -8.29 22.95 20.80
C ILE A 82 -8.73 23.99 21.85
N SER A 83 -10.04 24.25 21.96
CA SER A 83 -10.63 25.29 22.81
C SER A 83 -11.09 24.82 24.19
N SER A 84 -10.50 23.74 24.72
CA SER A 84 -10.77 23.29 26.10
C SER A 84 -10.30 24.30 27.17
N GLY A 85 -9.67 25.41 26.74
CA GLY A 85 -9.54 26.67 27.47
C GLY A 85 -10.03 27.86 26.63
N HIS A 86 -10.42 28.93 27.32
CA HIS A 86 -10.96 30.19 26.80
C HIS A 86 -10.43 30.61 25.41
N LEU A 87 -11.35 30.79 24.45
CA LEU A 87 -11.03 31.27 23.10
C LEU A 87 -10.44 32.68 23.16
N LEU A 88 -9.18 32.81 22.72
CA LEU A 88 -8.50 34.10 22.58
C LEU A 88 -9.09 34.87 21.40
N THR A 89 -9.61 36.06 21.66
CA THR A 89 -10.03 36.98 20.58
C THR A 89 -8.78 37.55 19.92
N LEU A 90 -8.58 37.31 18.62
CA LEU A 90 -7.39 37.76 17.90
C LEU A 90 -7.60 39.14 17.28
N ASN A 91 -6.61 40.01 17.41
CA ASN A 91 -6.64 41.34 16.78
C ASN A 91 -6.30 41.23 15.29
N LEU A 92 -7.00 42.01 14.46
CA LEU A 92 -6.88 41.99 13.00
C LEU A 92 -6.54 43.38 12.46
N GLN A 93 -5.59 43.46 11.52
CA GLN A 93 -5.24 44.70 10.83
C GLN A 93 -5.53 44.58 9.33
N ALA A 94 -6.25 45.54 8.76
CA ALA A 94 -6.49 45.59 7.32
C ALA A 94 -5.20 45.85 6.54
N LYS A 95 -4.97 45.08 5.47
CA LYS A 95 -3.81 45.21 4.56
C LYS A 95 -4.25 45.11 3.10
N PRO A 96 -4.99 46.11 2.57
CA PRO A 96 -5.58 46.07 1.23
C PRO A 96 -4.55 45.94 0.10
N ASP A 97 -3.28 46.28 0.33
CA ASP A 97 -2.19 46.16 -0.65
C ASP A 97 -1.74 44.71 -0.91
N ALA A 98 -2.19 43.75 -0.09
CA ALA A 98 -1.80 42.34 -0.21
C ALA A 98 -2.62 41.56 -1.27
N VAL A 99 -3.72 42.11 -1.77
CA VAL A 99 -4.55 41.49 -2.81
C VAL A 99 -4.32 42.14 -4.17
N GLY A 100 -4.54 41.38 -5.24
CA GLY A 100 -4.55 41.90 -6.60
C GLY A 100 -5.81 42.70 -6.87
N HIS A 101 -5.71 44.03 -6.97
CA HIS A 101 -6.84 44.89 -7.37
C HIS A 101 -6.87 45.07 -8.89
N PRO A 102 -8.00 44.78 -9.57
CA PRO A 102 -8.15 45.08 -11.00
C PRO A 102 -8.07 46.59 -11.32
N TRP A 103 -8.35 47.46 -10.32
CA TRP A 103 -8.48 48.91 -10.47
C TRP A 103 -7.33 49.68 -9.79
N LYS A 104 -6.10 49.18 -9.93
CA LYS A 104 -4.90 49.65 -9.22
C LYS A 104 -4.53 51.14 -9.45
N SER A 105 -5.11 51.81 -10.44
CA SER A 105 -4.83 53.22 -10.76
C SER A 105 -5.84 54.24 -10.22
N THR A 106 -7.03 53.83 -9.76
CA THR A 106 -8.14 54.80 -9.50
C THR A 106 -8.57 54.88 -8.02
N ILE A 107 -8.23 53.88 -7.20
CA ILE A 107 -8.81 53.71 -5.84
C ILE A 107 -7.89 54.21 -4.71
N ARG A 108 -6.74 54.82 -5.06
CA ARG A 108 -5.70 55.20 -4.08
C ARG A 108 -6.12 56.32 -3.10
N GLU A 109 -7.17 57.08 -3.40
CA GLU A 109 -7.59 58.25 -2.61
C GLU A 109 -8.64 57.95 -1.51
N ASN A 110 -9.49 56.93 -1.66
CA ASN A 110 -10.57 56.63 -0.70
C ASN A 110 -10.20 55.65 0.42
N TYR A 111 -9.15 54.82 0.25
CA TYR A 111 -8.74 53.85 1.27
C TYR A 111 -7.85 54.44 2.38
N THR A 112 -7.22 55.59 2.13
CA THR A 112 -6.36 56.29 3.10
C THR A 112 -7.11 56.78 4.35
N ALA A 113 -8.44 56.88 4.29
CA ALA A 113 -9.29 57.31 5.42
C ALA A 113 -9.69 56.19 6.40
N LYS A 114 -9.44 54.91 6.07
CA LYS A 114 -9.85 53.75 6.90
C LYS A 114 -8.68 53.08 7.64
N LYS A 115 -7.60 53.82 7.90
CA LYS A 115 -6.30 53.32 8.39
C LYS A 115 -6.22 53.10 9.91
N ASP A 116 -7.18 53.61 10.70
CA ASP A 116 -7.09 53.69 12.18
C ASP A 116 -8.10 52.83 12.96
N ARG A 117 -8.78 51.85 12.35
CA ARG A 117 -9.63 50.90 13.13
C ARG A 117 -8.81 49.69 13.59
N THR A 118 -8.06 49.85 14.68
CA THR A 118 -7.17 48.82 15.26
C THR A 118 -7.73 48.09 16.48
N GLU A 119 -8.99 48.31 16.89
CA GLU A 119 -9.51 47.76 18.14
C GLU A 119 -10.66 46.75 17.92
N ASN A 120 -10.44 45.51 18.37
CA ASN A 120 -11.45 44.45 18.60
C ASN A 120 -12.45 44.16 17.45
N LEU A 121 -11.97 44.03 16.22
CA LEU A 121 -12.81 43.60 15.08
C LEU A 121 -13.13 42.09 15.18
N HIS A 122 -14.41 41.75 15.34
CA HIS A 122 -14.85 40.36 15.29
C HIS A 122 -14.72 39.84 13.84
N ILE A 123 -14.21 38.62 13.65
CA ILE A 123 -13.92 38.04 12.31
C ILE A 123 -15.12 38.11 11.35
N MET A 124 -16.33 38.00 11.89
CA MET A 124 -17.58 38.11 11.12
C MET A 124 -17.86 39.50 10.57
N GLN A 125 -17.50 40.55 11.30
CA GLN A 125 -17.63 41.92 10.82
C GLN A 125 -16.64 42.15 9.68
N VAL A 126 -15.40 41.67 9.83
CA VAL A 126 -14.37 41.73 8.79
C VAL A 126 -14.80 40.97 7.53
N TYR A 127 -15.36 39.77 7.69
CA TYR A 127 -15.86 38.97 6.57
C TYR A 127 -17.00 39.69 5.83
N HIS A 128 -17.93 40.31 6.56
CA HIS A 128 -19.03 41.07 5.97
C HIS A 128 -18.55 42.36 5.28
N ASP A 129 -17.65 43.11 5.91
CA ASP A 129 -17.03 44.32 5.34
C ASP A 129 -16.18 44.01 4.08
N ALA A 130 -15.78 42.76 3.89
CA ALA A 130 -15.05 42.26 2.73
C ALA A 130 -15.97 41.65 1.65
N ASP A 131 -17.30 41.73 1.81
CA ASP A 131 -18.29 41.08 0.95
C ASP A 131 -18.05 39.57 0.79
N GLY A 132 -17.53 38.93 1.83
CA GLY A 132 -17.23 37.50 1.85
C GLY A 132 -15.94 37.09 1.12
N GLU A 133 -15.17 38.04 0.60
CA GLU A 133 -13.90 37.79 -0.11
C GLU A 133 -12.69 38.24 0.71
N LEU A 134 -12.08 37.30 1.44
CA LEU A 134 -11.11 37.64 2.48
C LEU A 134 -9.80 36.84 2.40
N LEU A 135 -8.67 37.53 2.32
CA LEU A 135 -7.35 36.94 2.51
C LEU A 135 -6.88 37.14 3.96
N ILE A 136 -6.64 36.05 4.69
CA ILE A 136 -6.15 36.05 6.06
C ILE A 136 -4.66 35.71 6.06
N LEU A 137 -3.83 36.67 6.43
CA LEU A 137 -2.38 36.54 6.57
C LEU A 137 -1.98 36.54 8.03
N GLY A 138 -0.85 35.92 8.35
CA GLY A 138 -0.32 35.93 9.71
C GLY A 138 0.92 35.08 9.85
N GLU A 139 1.66 35.28 10.94
CA GLU A 139 2.85 34.49 11.25
C GLU A 139 2.48 33.02 11.57
N PRO A 140 3.44 32.07 11.51
CA PRO A 140 3.24 30.71 11.98
C PRO A 140 2.76 30.69 13.43
N GLY A 141 1.69 29.93 13.73
CA GLY A 141 1.11 29.87 15.08
C GLY A 141 0.24 31.06 15.48
N ALA A 142 0.06 32.07 14.62
CA ALA A 142 -0.78 33.25 14.92
C ALA A 142 -2.28 32.94 15.11
N GLY A 143 -2.73 31.68 14.94
CA GLY A 143 -4.13 31.30 15.11
C GLY A 143 -5.01 31.46 13.87
N LYS A 144 -4.43 31.52 12.66
CA LYS A 144 -5.18 31.63 11.39
C LYS A 144 -6.24 30.53 11.23
N THR A 145 -5.87 29.28 11.45
CA THR A 145 -6.80 28.14 11.38
C THR A 145 -7.87 28.23 12.46
N THR A 146 -7.53 28.66 13.68
CA THR A 146 -8.52 28.90 14.75
C THR A 146 -9.52 29.99 14.36
N LEU A 147 -9.04 31.09 13.78
CA LEU A 147 -9.85 32.18 13.26
C LEU A 147 -10.77 31.72 12.12
N LEU A 148 -10.27 30.86 11.24
CA LEU A 148 -11.04 30.25 10.15
C LEU A 148 -12.12 29.31 10.69
N LEU A 149 -11.82 28.53 11.73
CA LEU A 149 -12.78 27.64 12.40
C LEU A 149 -13.84 28.43 13.18
N ASP A 150 -13.48 29.56 13.78
CA ASP A 150 -14.43 30.48 14.41
C ASP A 150 -15.37 31.11 13.39
N LEU A 151 -14.83 31.55 12.24
CA LEU A 151 -15.62 32.02 11.11
C LEU A 151 -16.55 30.91 10.60
N LEU A 152 -16.04 29.70 10.39
CA LEU A 152 -16.81 28.54 9.97
C LEU A 152 -17.96 28.25 10.94
N ARG A 153 -17.70 28.28 12.26
CA ARG A 153 -18.70 28.02 13.29
C ARG A 153 -19.89 28.95 13.17
N GLU A 154 -19.63 30.23 12.94
CA GLU A 154 -20.69 31.23 12.79
C GLU A 154 -21.39 31.13 11.43
N LEU A 155 -20.65 30.88 10.34
CA LEU A 155 -21.24 30.67 9.01
C LEU A 155 -22.17 29.44 9.01
N ILE A 156 -21.79 28.34 9.68
CA ILE A 156 -22.67 27.16 9.82
C ILE A 156 -23.95 27.53 10.58
N LYS A 157 -23.86 28.27 11.70
CA LYS A 157 -25.04 28.67 12.46
C LYS A 157 -26.01 29.47 11.60
N ARG A 158 -25.50 30.39 10.78
CA ARG A 158 -26.32 31.19 9.85
C ARG A 158 -26.91 30.34 8.72
N ALA A 159 -26.10 29.47 8.12
CA ALA A 159 -26.52 28.56 7.05
C ALA A 159 -27.54 27.49 7.48
N GLU A 160 -27.65 27.21 8.78
CA GLU A 160 -28.70 26.36 9.37
C GLU A 160 -30.02 27.12 9.59
N ILE A 161 -29.96 28.42 9.83
CA ILE A 161 -31.15 29.28 10.03
C ILE A 161 -31.71 29.74 8.68
N ASP A 162 -30.83 30.09 7.75
CA ASP A 162 -31.19 30.58 6.42
C ASP A 162 -30.68 29.61 5.34
N SER A 163 -31.63 28.95 4.66
CA SER A 163 -31.35 27.98 3.59
C SER A 163 -30.84 28.63 2.30
N THR A 164 -30.99 29.96 2.14
CA THR A 164 -30.50 30.68 0.96
C THR A 164 -29.00 30.93 0.99
N LEU A 165 -28.38 30.89 2.17
CA LEU A 165 -26.94 31.08 2.31
C LEU A 165 -26.16 29.86 1.80
N PRO A 166 -24.98 30.01 1.20
CA PRO A 166 -24.16 28.87 0.79
C PRO A 166 -23.58 28.08 1.99
N ILE A 167 -23.21 26.81 1.75
CA ILE A 167 -22.62 25.90 2.76
C ILE A 167 -21.12 26.21 2.89
N PRO A 168 -20.62 26.61 4.07
CA PRO A 168 -19.20 26.85 4.26
C PRO A 168 -18.43 25.52 4.40
N VAL A 169 -17.34 25.36 3.65
CA VAL A 169 -16.53 24.13 3.63
C VAL A 169 -15.04 24.47 3.65
N ILE A 170 -14.28 23.82 4.52
CA ILE A 170 -12.81 23.97 4.60
C ILE A 170 -12.11 23.03 3.61
N PHE A 171 -11.19 23.57 2.84
CA PHE A 171 -10.32 22.81 1.94
C PHE A 171 -8.85 23.11 2.27
N ASN A 172 -7.99 22.07 2.29
CA ASN A 172 -6.55 22.25 2.50
C ASN A 172 -5.84 22.30 1.14
N LEU A 173 -5.20 23.44 0.84
CA LEU A 173 -4.58 23.70 -0.46
C LEU A 173 -3.38 22.79 -0.78
N SER A 174 -2.71 22.20 0.21
CA SER A 174 -1.59 21.28 -0.02
C SER A 174 -1.98 20.09 -0.93
N ALA A 175 -3.22 19.61 -0.82
CA ALA A 175 -3.73 18.49 -1.61
C ALA A 175 -3.88 18.80 -3.12
N TRP A 176 -4.02 20.08 -3.50
CA TRP A 176 -4.12 20.47 -4.90
C TRP A 176 -2.80 20.25 -5.67
N ALA A 177 -1.66 20.37 -4.98
CA ALA A 177 -0.32 20.34 -5.57
C ALA A 177 0.04 19.00 -6.23
N GLU A 178 -0.53 17.88 -5.77
CA GLU A 178 -0.17 16.53 -6.22
C GLU A 178 -0.57 16.26 -7.67
N LYS A 179 -1.83 16.58 -8.01
CA LYS A 179 -2.42 16.27 -9.33
C LYS A 179 -2.57 17.51 -10.22
N ARG A 180 -2.65 18.71 -9.62
CA ARG A 180 -2.87 20.00 -10.30
C ARG A 180 -4.04 20.00 -11.31
N PRO A 181 -5.22 19.44 -10.97
CA PRO A 181 -6.37 19.49 -11.87
C PRO A 181 -6.94 20.93 -11.90
N PRO A 182 -7.86 21.23 -12.83
CA PRO A 182 -8.67 22.45 -12.77
C PRO A 182 -9.28 22.64 -11.37
N PHE A 183 -9.34 23.87 -10.88
CA PHE A 183 -9.67 24.13 -9.48
C PHE A 183 -11.09 23.68 -9.09
N ALA A 184 -12.06 23.83 -10.00
CA ALA A 184 -13.42 23.31 -9.81
C ALA A 184 -13.43 21.77 -9.66
N ASP A 185 -12.70 21.07 -10.53
CA ASP A 185 -12.59 19.60 -10.47
C ASP A 185 -11.95 19.14 -9.16
N TRP A 186 -10.95 19.89 -8.67
CA TRP A 186 -10.35 19.64 -7.36
C TRP A 186 -11.34 19.80 -6.21
N LEU A 187 -12.15 20.88 -6.20
CA LEU A 187 -13.15 21.09 -5.17
C LEU A 187 -14.22 19.99 -5.18
N ILE A 188 -14.64 19.54 -6.37
CA ILE A 188 -15.56 18.42 -6.53
C ILE A 188 -14.94 17.13 -5.98
N GLU A 189 -13.69 16.84 -6.33
CA GLU A 189 -12.94 15.70 -5.81
C GLU A 189 -12.85 15.76 -4.28
N GLU A 190 -12.50 16.90 -3.70
CA GLU A 190 -12.42 17.09 -2.24
C GLU A 190 -13.78 16.91 -1.54
N LEU A 191 -14.89 17.40 -2.12
CA LEU A 191 -16.23 17.18 -1.59
C LEU A 191 -16.64 15.70 -1.65
N MET A 192 -16.30 15.02 -2.75
CA MET A 192 -16.56 13.59 -2.90
C MET A 192 -15.76 12.76 -1.91
N THR A 193 -14.47 13.07 -1.79
CA THR A 193 -13.51 12.28 -1.02
C THR A 193 -13.63 12.58 0.47
N LYS A 194 -13.41 13.82 0.90
CA LYS A 194 -13.34 14.18 2.32
C LYS A 194 -14.72 14.30 2.98
N TYR A 195 -15.74 14.67 2.21
CA TYR A 195 -17.09 14.92 2.72
C TYR A 195 -18.13 13.88 2.29
N GLN A 196 -17.74 12.89 1.48
CA GLN A 196 -18.62 11.80 1.00
C GLN A 196 -19.88 12.32 0.31
N VAL A 197 -19.73 13.38 -0.50
CA VAL A 197 -20.81 13.96 -1.30
C VAL A 197 -20.86 13.23 -2.65
N PRO A 198 -22.03 12.76 -3.12
CA PRO A 198 -22.12 12.14 -4.44
C PRO A 198 -21.65 13.08 -5.55
N GLN A 199 -20.90 12.58 -6.54
CA GLN A 199 -20.31 13.39 -7.62
C GLN A 199 -21.29 14.35 -8.30
N LYS A 200 -22.49 13.88 -8.63
CA LYS A 200 -23.52 14.71 -9.28
C LYS A 200 -23.91 15.92 -8.41
N LEU A 201 -24.04 15.69 -7.10
CA LEU A 201 -24.42 16.71 -6.13
C LEU A 201 -23.25 17.67 -5.86
N ALA A 202 -22.01 17.15 -5.77
CA ALA A 202 -20.81 17.97 -5.61
C ALA A 202 -20.60 18.89 -6.82
N ALA A 203 -20.75 18.36 -8.04
CA ALA A 203 -20.66 19.14 -9.27
C ALA A 203 -21.74 20.22 -9.34
N GLU A 204 -22.99 19.89 -8.97
CA GLU A 204 -24.08 20.86 -8.89
C GLU A 204 -23.79 21.96 -7.86
N TRP A 205 -23.33 21.60 -6.66
CA TRP A 205 -23.03 22.56 -5.61
C TRP A 205 -21.89 23.53 -5.95
N ILE A 206 -20.87 23.06 -6.67
CA ILE A 206 -19.78 23.89 -7.15
C ILE A 206 -20.22 24.77 -8.33
N GLN A 207 -20.97 24.21 -9.28
CA GLN A 207 -21.43 24.94 -10.46
C GLN A 207 -22.39 26.10 -10.13
N TYR A 208 -23.25 25.93 -9.12
CA TYR A 208 -24.24 26.94 -8.70
C TYR A 208 -23.83 27.73 -7.45
N ASP A 209 -22.55 27.72 -7.08
CA ASP A 209 -22.02 28.53 -5.97
C ASP A 209 -22.70 28.27 -4.61
N HIS A 210 -23.22 27.06 -4.39
CA HIS A 210 -23.83 26.65 -3.13
C HIS A 210 -22.80 26.38 -2.02
N ILE A 211 -21.51 26.50 -2.31
CA ILE A 211 -20.38 26.23 -1.39
C ILE A 211 -19.57 27.50 -1.20
N VAL A 212 -19.27 27.87 0.04
CA VAL A 212 -18.25 28.89 0.36
C VAL A 212 -16.93 28.18 0.62
N PRO A 213 -15.95 28.24 -0.31
CA PRO A 213 -14.63 27.67 -0.09
C PRO A 213 -13.83 28.48 0.94
N LEU A 214 -13.53 27.82 2.06
CA LEU A 214 -12.59 28.29 3.08
C LEU A 214 -11.26 27.56 2.88
N LEU A 215 -10.34 28.18 2.16
CA LEU A 215 -9.08 27.59 1.71
C LEU A 215 -7.99 27.83 2.76
N ASP A 216 -7.52 26.77 3.41
CA ASP A 216 -6.43 26.82 4.38
C ASP A 216 -5.09 26.31 3.81
N GLY A 217 -3.98 26.89 4.28
CA GLY A 217 -2.65 26.34 4.05
C GLY A 217 -2.01 26.60 2.68
N LEU A 218 -2.16 27.78 2.07
CA LEU A 218 -1.45 28.09 0.80
C LEU A 218 0.08 27.95 0.94
N ASP A 219 0.64 28.20 2.13
CA ASP A 219 2.06 28.01 2.42
C ASP A 219 2.50 26.54 2.52
N GLU A 220 1.56 25.61 2.62
CA GLU A 220 1.81 24.16 2.66
C GLU A 220 1.92 23.53 1.27
N VAL A 221 1.53 24.27 0.22
CA VAL A 221 1.80 23.89 -1.18
C VAL A 221 3.31 23.93 -1.43
N GLU A 222 3.83 22.93 -2.15
CA GLU A 222 5.23 22.88 -2.55
C GLU A 222 5.66 24.18 -3.26
N GLU A 223 6.83 24.72 -2.90
CA GLU A 223 7.28 26.04 -3.34
C GLU A 223 7.24 26.21 -4.87
N ALA A 224 7.60 25.16 -5.61
CA ALA A 224 7.58 25.13 -7.07
C ALA A 224 6.18 25.34 -7.69
N PHE A 225 5.10 25.08 -6.94
CA PHE A 225 3.72 25.08 -7.43
C PHE A 225 2.82 26.15 -6.80
N ARG A 226 3.31 26.92 -5.82
CA ARG A 226 2.52 27.97 -5.12
C ARG A 226 1.98 29.04 -6.08
N THR A 227 2.79 29.51 -7.01
CA THR A 227 2.36 30.52 -8.00
C THR A 227 1.24 29.98 -8.90
N ALA A 228 1.37 28.74 -9.38
CA ALA A 228 0.34 28.09 -10.18
C ALA A 228 -0.97 27.90 -9.39
N CYS A 229 -0.88 27.63 -8.07
CA CYS A 229 -2.05 27.54 -7.19
C CYS A 229 -2.80 28.88 -7.08
N ILE A 230 -2.07 29.99 -6.90
CA ILE A 230 -2.64 31.34 -6.87
C ILE A 230 -3.35 31.65 -8.20
N GLU A 231 -2.74 31.30 -9.33
CA GLU A 231 -3.33 31.49 -10.66
C GLU A 231 -4.60 30.66 -10.85
N ALA A 232 -4.63 29.41 -10.37
CA ALA A 232 -5.81 28.55 -10.41
C ALA A 232 -6.97 29.11 -9.56
N ILE A 233 -6.69 29.61 -8.35
CA ILE A 233 -7.68 30.28 -7.49
C ILE A 233 -8.25 31.52 -8.20
N ASN A 234 -7.38 32.34 -8.78
CA ASN A 234 -7.79 33.53 -9.51
C ASN A 234 -8.65 33.19 -10.74
N GLY A 235 -8.29 32.14 -11.48
CA GLY A 235 -9.06 31.64 -12.63
C GLY A 235 -10.46 31.19 -12.23
N TYR A 236 -10.56 30.38 -11.16
CA TYR A 236 -11.85 29.94 -10.63
C TYR A 236 -12.71 31.11 -10.16
N ARG A 237 -12.12 32.10 -9.48
CA ARG A 237 -12.84 33.31 -9.10
C ARG A 237 -13.38 34.07 -10.31
N GLN A 238 -12.57 34.22 -11.36
CA GLN A 238 -12.99 34.94 -12.57
C GLN A 238 -14.17 34.26 -13.28
N GLU A 239 -14.26 32.93 -13.20
CA GLU A 239 -15.35 32.15 -13.77
C GLU A 239 -16.66 32.28 -12.96
N HIS A 240 -16.57 32.26 -11.63
CA HIS A 240 -17.72 32.27 -10.71
C HIS A 240 -18.13 33.68 -10.21
N GLY A 241 -17.34 34.72 -10.48
CA GLY A 241 -17.70 36.11 -10.20
C GLY A 241 -17.71 36.48 -8.71
N LEU A 242 -18.89 36.77 -8.15
CA LEU A 242 -19.11 37.31 -6.79
C LEU A 242 -19.14 36.24 -5.69
N LEU A 243 -18.54 35.07 -5.94
CA LEU A 243 -18.47 33.98 -4.98
C LEU A 243 -17.69 34.41 -3.72
N SER A 244 -18.29 34.23 -2.54
CA SER A 244 -17.57 34.38 -1.27
C SER A 244 -16.48 33.33 -1.14
N MET A 245 -15.27 33.75 -0.78
CA MET A 245 -14.11 32.87 -0.63
C MET A 245 -13.16 33.44 0.43
N VAL A 246 -12.62 32.55 1.27
CA VAL A 246 -11.61 32.91 2.27
C VAL A 246 -10.34 32.13 2.00
N VAL A 247 -9.18 32.79 2.02
CA VAL A 247 -7.88 32.14 1.84
C VAL A 247 -6.96 32.45 3.02
N CYS A 248 -6.31 31.44 3.58
CA CYS A 248 -5.32 31.58 4.65
C CYS A 248 -3.90 31.28 4.16
N SER A 249 -2.94 32.10 4.56
CA SER A 249 -1.51 31.86 4.27
C SER A 249 -0.57 32.48 5.30
N ARG A 250 0.66 31.96 5.38
CA ARG A 250 1.77 32.65 6.05
C ARG A 250 2.11 33.95 5.31
N LYS A 251 2.29 35.03 6.08
CA LYS A 251 2.55 36.38 5.54
C LYS A 251 3.80 36.44 4.67
N THR A 252 4.91 35.85 5.12
CA THR A 252 6.18 35.83 4.40
C THR A 252 6.09 35.07 3.08
N ASP A 253 5.48 33.89 3.13
CA ASP A 253 5.47 32.91 2.04
C ASP A 253 4.55 33.36 0.90
N TYR A 254 3.45 34.05 1.24
CA TYR A 254 2.58 34.68 0.27
C TYR A 254 3.20 35.93 -0.37
N LEU A 255 3.81 36.80 0.44
CA LEU A 255 4.38 38.06 -0.07
C LEU A 255 5.63 37.83 -0.95
N SER A 256 6.33 36.70 -0.77
CA SER A 256 7.47 36.32 -1.61
C SER A 256 7.08 35.85 -3.02
N GLN A 257 5.81 35.46 -3.24
CA GLN A 257 5.34 35.09 -4.57
C GLN A 257 5.23 36.30 -5.50
N SER A 258 5.35 36.09 -6.80
CA SER A 258 5.13 37.14 -7.80
C SER A 258 3.63 37.41 -8.04
N ALA A 259 2.81 36.36 -8.02
CA ALA A 259 1.37 36.46 -8.16
C ALA A 259 0.69 36.94 -6.86
N ARG A 260 -0.47 37.59 -7.00
CA ARG A 260 -1.34 37.99 -5.89
C ARG A 260 -2.73 37.42 -6.11
N ILE A 261 -3.34 36.94 -5.03
CA ILE A 261 -4.74 36.51 -5.07
C ILE A 261 -5.60 37.76 -5.25
N ILE A 262 -6.53 37.68 -6.19
CA ILE A 262 -7.51 38.72 -6.43
C ILE A 262 -8.66 38.44 -5.45
N LEU A 263 -8.85 39.26 -4.41
CA LEU A 263 -9.97 39.28 -3.45
C LEU A 263 -10.24 40.74 -3.02
N ASN A 264 -11.41 41.03 -2.45
CA ASN A 264 -11.78 42.39 -2.03
C ASN A 264 -10.93 42.93 -0.86
N SER A 265 -10.63 42.09 0.13
CA SER A 265 -9.93 42.53 1.33
C SER A 265 -8.88 41.53 1.80
N ALA A 266 -7.89 42.06 2.51
CA ALA A 266 -6.90 41.26 3.22
C ALA A 266 -6.74 41.77 4.65
N VAL A 267 -6.61 40.84 5.58
CA VAL A 267 -6.31 41.12 6.98
C VAL A 267 -5.09 40.36 7.43
N VAL A 268 -4.33 40.98 8.33
CA VAL A 268 -3.19 40.36 9.00
C VAL A 268 -3.56 40.15 10.46
N VAL A 269 -3.47 38.90 10.92
CA VAL A 269 -3.59 38.54 12.33
C VAL A 269 -2.40 39.15 13.08
N GLN A 270 -2.72 40.00 14.06
CA GLN A 270 -1.73 40.68 14.88
C GLN A 270 -1.28 39.79 16.05
N PRO A 271 -0.06 40.00 16.57
CA PRO A 271 0.34 39.45 17.86
C PRO A 271 -0.64 39.86 18.97
N LEU A 272 -0.78 39.02 19.99
CA LEU A 272 -1.60 39.28 21.17
C LEU A 272 -1.07 40.51 21.92
N ALA A 273 -1.99 41.39 22.32
CA ALA A 273 -1.68 42.51 23.19
C ALA A 273 -1.45 42.03 24.63
N ALA A 274 -0.64 42.75 25.41
CA ALA A 274 -0.36 42.42 26.81
C ALA A 274 -1.65 42.23 27.64
N GLN A 275 -2.66 43.09 27.43
CA GLN A 275 -3.96 42.99 28.11
C GLN A 275 -4.70 41.68 27.82
N GLN A 276 -4.55 41.11 26.61
CA GLN A 276 -5.17 39.84 26.23
C GLN A 276 -4.46 38.67 26.91
N ILE A 277 -3.14 38.76 27.08
CA ILE A 277 -2.32 37.78 27.81
C ILE A 277 -2.69 37.80 29.30
N ASP A 278 -2.76 38.97 29.92
CA ASP A 278 -3.15 39.13 31.33
C ASP A 278 -4.57 38.59 31.59
N SER A 279 -5.50 38.87 30.67
CA SER A 279 -6.87 38.34 30.72
C SER A 279 -6.89 36.81 30.64
N TYR A 280 -6.09 36.22 29.76
CA TYR A 280 -5.97 34.77 29.62
C TYR A 280 -5.43 34.10 30.89
N ILE A 281 -4.36 34.67 31.49
CA ILE A 281 -3.75 34.16 32.72
C ILE A 281 -4.72 34.29 33.90
N SER A 282 -5.37 35.44 34.06
CA SER A 282 -6.33 35.67 35.14
C SER A 282 -7.55 34.74 35.08
N GLN A 283 -8.00 34.38 33.88
CA GLN A 283 -9.10 33.42 33.68
C GLN A 283 -8.72 31.98 34.03
N ALA A 284 -7.44 31.62 33.94
CA ALA A 284 -6.94 30.29 34.29
C ALA A 284 -6.71 30.10 35.81
N GLY A 285 -6.54 31.19 36.56
CA GLY A 285 -6.41 31.15 38.03
C GLY A 285 -5.03 30.70 38.54
N PRO A 286 -4.93 30.08 39.73
CA PRO A 286 -3.65 29.80 40.40
C PRO A 286 -2.76 28.81 39.64
N GLU A 287 -3.32 28.03 38.72
CA GLU A 287 -2.56 27.05 37.91
C GLU A 287 -1.46 27.69 37.04
N LEU A 288 -1.60 28.99 36.69
CA LEU A 288 -0.65 29.73 35.84
C LEU A 288 0.13 30.83 36.60
N GLU A 289 0.13 30.82 37.93
CA GLU A 289 0.85 31.82 38.74
C GLU A 289 2.36 31.83 38.44
N ALA A 290 2.94 30.66 38.20
CA ALA A 290 4.34 30.49 37.82
C ALA A 290 4.67 31.16 36.47
N MET A 291 3.73 31.09 35.52
CA MET A 291 3.84 31.72 34.20
C MET A 291 3.73 33.24 34.29
N ASP A 292 2.78 33.75 35.09
CA ASP A 292 2.61 35.18 35.33
C ASP A 292 3.91 35.79 35.90
N TYR A 293 4.51 35.11 36.88
CA TYR A 293 5.80 35.51 37.43
C TYR A 293 6.90 35.52 36.37
N ALA A 294 7.01 34.47 35.55
CA ALA A 294 8.03 34.36 34.50
C ALA A 294 7.92 35.47 33.44
N LEU A 295 6.70 35.74 32.94
CA LEU A 295 6.45 36.75 31.91
C LEU A 295 6.74 38.18 32.39
N LYS A 296 6.53 38.47 33.68
CA LYS A 296 6.85 39.78 34.28
C LYS A 296 8.35 40.03 34.43
N HIS A 297 9.16 38.97 34.47
CA HIS A 297 10.60 39.06 34.72
C HIS A 297 11.47 38.72 33.51
N ASP A 298 10.88 38.29 32.38
CA ASP A 298 11.57 37.98 31.13
C ASP A 298 10.83 38.57 29.92
N THR A 299 11.41 39.63 29.34
CA THR A 299 10.88 40.31 28.16
C THR A 299 10.83 39.41 26.92
N HIS A 300 11.75 38.45 26.79
CA HIS A 300 11.76 37.52 25.66
C HIS A 300 10.59 36.54 25.75
N LEU A 301 10.29 36.00 26.94
CA LEU A 301 9.11 35.16 27.15
C LEU A 301 7.81 35.94 26.89
N GLN A 302 7.77 37.22 27.26
CA GLN A 302 6.64 38.10 26.96
C GLN A 302 6.44 38.29 25.45
N GLU A 303 7.51 38.54 24.70
CA GLU A 303 7.46 38.60 23.23
C GLU A 303 7.01 37.28 22.62
N MET A 304 7.48 36.14 23.13
CA MET A 304 7.03 34.82 22.67
C MET A 304 5.55 34.56 22.95
N ALA A 305 5.06 34.95 24.14
CA ALA A 305 3.67 34.82 24.54
C ALA A 305 2.70 35.68 23.70
N SER A 306 3.21 36.66 22.94
CA SER A 306 2.40 37.39 21.96
C SER A 306 1.90 36.50 20.82
N ASN A 307 2.51 35.33 20.59
CA ASN A 307 2.01 34.33 19.66
C ASN A 307 1.02 33.39 20.38
N PRO A 308 -0.26 33.27 19.95
CA PRO A 308 -1.28 32.48 20.64
C PRO A 308 -0.90 31.02 20.88
N LEU A 309 -0.24 30.38 19.92
CA LEU A 309 0.24 29.00 20.06
C LEU A 309 1.32 28.91 21.14
N MET A 310 2.28 29.85 21.15
CA MET A 310 3.31 29.89 22.18
C MET A 310 2.72 30.20 23.56
N LEU A 311 1.72 31.07 23.66
CA LEU A 311 1.01 31.32 24.91
C LEU A 311 0.40 30.03 25.47
N THR A 312 -0.22 29.22 24.61
CA THR A 312 -0.81 27.93 25.01
C THR A 312 0.27 26.92 25.42
N ILE A 313 1.39 26.86 24.68
CA ILE A 313 2.53 26.00 25.01
C ILE A 313 3.15 26.40 26.35
N LEU A 314 3.34 27.71 26.60
CA LEU A 314 3.82 28.24 27.86
C LEU A 314 2.84 27.91 28.99
N ALA A 315 1.55 28.16 28.80
CA ALA A 315 0.53 27.84 29.80
C ALA A 315 0.56 26.36 30.19
N LEU A 316 0.71 25.45 29.23
CA LEU A 316 0.83 24.01 29.51
C LEU A 316 2.17 23.62 30.14
N SER A 317 3.26 24.33 29.82
CA SER A 317 4.61 24.04 30.34
C SER A 317 4.81 24.51 31.79
N TYR A 318 4.17 25.61 32.16
CA TYR A 318 4.25 26.21 33.50
C TYR A 318 3.07 25.84 34.41
N ARG A 319 2.07 25.10 33.89
CA ARG A 319 0.93 24.64 34.68
C ARG A 319 1.39 23.84 35.91
N ASP A 320 0.88 24.21 37.07
CA ASP A 320 1.17 23.57 38.37
C ASP A 320 2.67 23.52 38.72
N MET A 321 3.46 24.46 38.19
CA MET A 321 4.88 24.57 38.52
C MET A 321 5.08 25.42 39.78
N PRO A 322 5.82 24.94 40.81
CA PRO A 322 6.13 25.76 41.96
C PRO A 322 7.08 26.90 41.58
N LEU A 323 6.87 28.08 42.18
CA LEU A 323 7.66 29.29 41.89
C LEU A 323 9.18 29.09 42.11
N GLU A 324 9.55 28.22 43.04
CA GLU A 324 10.94 27.85 43.35
C GLU A 324 11.66 27.22 42.15
N GLU A 325 10.95 26.42 41.36
CA GLU A 325 11.47 25.77 40.15
C GLU A 325 11.65 26.80 39.02
N VAL A 326 10.72 27.75 38.89
CA VAL A 326 10.81 28.85 37.90
C VAL A 326 12.02 29.75 38.19
N LEU A 327 12.26 30.05 39.46
CA LEU A 327 13.42 30.84 39.89
C LEU A 327 14.75 30.16 39.56
N ALA A 328 14.82 28.82 39.66
CA ALA A 328 15.99 28.03 39.32
C ALA A 328 16.24 27.95 37.79
N MET A 329 15.21 28.13 36.95
CA MET A 329 15.28 27.96 35.50
C MET A 329 15.71 29.22 34.70
N LYS A 330 15.88 30.37 35.37
CA LYS A 330 16.13 31.71 34.77
C LYS A 330 17.26 31.82 33.72
N SER A 331 18.17 30.84 33.58
CA SER A 331 19.24 30.88 32.56
C SER A 331 19.08 29.92 31.37
N LEU A 332 18.22 28.90 31.47
CA LEU A 332 18.08 27.83 30.47
C LEU A 332 16.87 28.04 29.51
N GLU A 333 15.88 28.83 29.92
CA GLU A 333 14.62 29.06 29.17
C GLU A 333 14.71 30.09 28.04
N THR A 334 15.88 30.71 27.83
CA THR A 334 16.10 31.75 26.80
C THR A 334 15.98 31.27 25.35
N SER A 335 15.78 29.97 25.10
CA SER A 335 15.66 29.40 23.76
C SER A 335 14.31 28.73 23.53
N ARG A 336 13.65 29.06 22.41
CA ARG A 336 12.41 28.41 21.92
C ARG A 336 12.43 26.88 22.08
N ASN A 337 13.56 26.24 21.77
CA ASN A 337 13.70 24.78 21.84
C ASN A 337 13.60 24.22 23.27
N ALA A 338 14.09 24.94 24.28
CA ALA A 338 14.01 24.50 25.68
C ALA A 338 12.55 24.49 26.18
N ILE A 339 11.77 25.49 25.76
CA ILE A 339 10.33 25.58 26.07
C ILE A 339 9.58 24.41 25.42
N PHE A 340 9.85 24.11 24.14
CA PHE A 340 9.25 22.95 23.47
C PHE A 340 9.68 21.62 24.09
N GLU A 341 10.92 21.50 24.54
CA GLU A 341 11.39 20.29 25.21
C GLU A 341 10.65 20.04 26.52
N LYS A 342 10.47 21.09 27.32
CA LYS A 342 9.70 21.06 28.58
C LYS A 342 8.21 20.79 28.33
N TYR A 343 7.65 21.38 27.27
CA TYR A 343 6.29 21.09 26.81
C TYR A 343 6.09 19.61 26.47
N VAL A 344 7.01 19.02 25.69
CA VAL A 344 6.97 17.60 25.33
C VAL A 344 7.12 16.73 26.57
N GLU A 345 8.01 17.07 27.50
CA GLU A 345 8.16 16.35 28.78
C GLU A 345 6.89 16.37 29.61
N ARG A 346 6.25 17.54 29.73
CA ARG A 346 4.96 17.68 30.41
C ARG A 346 3.88 16.84 29.75
N LEU A 347 3.75 16.86 28.42
CA LEU A 347 2.78 16.02 27.71
C LEU A 347 3.00 14.52 27.95
N LEU A 348 4.27 14.09 28.04
CA LEU A 348 4.61 12.70 28.31
C LEU A 348 4.37 12.30 29.78
N LEU A 349 4.45 13.24 30.72
CA LEU A 349 4.23 13.02 32.16
C LEU A 349 2.78 13.17 32.62
N GLN A 350 1.98 14.02 31.97
CA GLN A 350 0.66 14.46 32.46
C GLN A 350 -0.42 13.37 32.37
N GLN A 351 -0.27 12.37 31.49
CA GLN A 351 -1.19 11.24 31.42
C GLN A 351 -0.58 10.01 32.10
N ASN A 352 -0.97 9.78 33.37
CA ASN A 352 -0.75 8.53 34.11
C ASN A 352 -1.57 7.38 33.48
N THR A 353 -1.35 7.07 32.21
CA THR A 353 -1.83 5.81 31.64
C THR A 353 -0.89 4.72 32.08
N THR A 354 -1.41 3.73 32.80
CA THR A 354 -0.76 2.49 33.25
C THR A 354 -0.24 1.59 32.11
N ASP A 355 -0.17 2.10 30.87
CA ASP A 355 0.42 1.45 29.71
C ASP A 355 1.96 1.67 29.71
N GLU A 356 2.68 0.93 30.56
CA GLU A 356 4.16 0.96 30.76
C GLU A 356 5.02 0.55 29.54
N HIS A 357 4.70 0.97 28.31
CA HIS A 357 5.26 0.30 27.12
C HIS A 357 6.33 1.11 26.36
N PHE A 358 6.40 2.44 26.51
CA PHE A 358 7.36 3.27 25.77
C PHE A 358 7.99 4.32 26.67
N THR A 359 9.31 4.46 26.64
CA THR A 359 10.01 5.47 27.45
C THR A 359 9.98 6.84 26.76
N PRO A 360 10.02 7.96 27.52
CA PRO A 360 10.04 9.31 26.94
C PRO A 360 11.16 9.52 25.92
N GLN A 361 12.35 8.96 26.18
CA GLN A 361 13.50 9.03 25.28
C GLN A 361 13.25 8.29 23.96
N GLN A 362 12.64 7.11 24.01
CA GLN A 362 12.26 6.35 22.81
C GLN A 362 11.20 7.10 22.00
N THR A 363 10.21 7.67 22.68
CA THR A 363 9.15 8.48 22.04
C THR A 363 9.73 9.70 21.33
N LYS A 364 10.57 10.50 22.01
CA LYS A 364 11.25 11.65 21.40
C LYS A 364 12.06 11.23 20.16
N ARG A 365 12.78 10.09 20.23
CA ARG A 365 13.56 9.56 19.11
C ARG A 365 12.70 9.16 17.90
N TRP A 366 11.65 8.37 18.12
CA TRP A 366 10.81 7.88 17.02
C TRP A 366 9.95 8.98 16.40
N LEU A 367 9.43 9.92 17.20
CA LEU A 367 8.74 11.11 16.68
C LEU A 367 9.70 12.06 15.96
N GLY A 368 10.92 12.23 16.47
CA GLY A 368 12.00 12.97 15.80
C GLY A 368 12.29 12.45 14.40
N TRP A 369 12.48 11.13 14.27
CA TRP A 369 12.68 10.50 12.97
C TRP A 369 11.45 10.61 12.06
N LEU A 370 10.24 10.39 12.57
CA LEU A 370 9.01 10.53 11.78
C LEU A 370 8.84 11.95 11.26
N ALA A 371 9.06 12.96 12.10
CA ALA A 371 8.99 14.37 11.73
C ALA A 371 10.01 14.72 10.64
N GLU A 372 11.22 14.20 10.72
CA GLU A 372 12.24 14.37 9.69
C GLU A 372 11.76 13.76 8.35
N GLN A 373 11.24 12.54 8.35
CA GLN A 373 10.74 11.89 7.13
C GLN A 373 9.56 12.66 6.52
N LEU A 374 8.58 13.06 7.33
CA LEU A 374 7.45 13.87 6.86
C LEU A 374 7.90 15.20 6.25
N THR A 375 8.89 15.86 6.86
CA THR A 375 9.47 17.10 6.31
C THR A 375 10.20 16.86 5.00
N GLN A 376 11.00 15.79 4.89
CA GLN A 376 11.75 15.45 3.68
C GLN A 376 10.85 15.10 2.49
N HIS A 377 9.73 14.43 2.76
CA HIS A 377 8.76 14.03 1.75
C HIS A 377 7.66 15.08 1.50
N SER A 378 7.72 16.24 2.15
CA SER A 378 6.67 17.28 2.10
C SER A 378 5.27 16.76 2.43
N GLN A 379 5.19 15.82 3.37
CA GLN A 379 3.94 15.20 3.83
C GLN A 379 3.52 15.77 5.18
N THR A 380 2.24 16.13 5.32
CA THR A 380 1.65 16.55 6.61
C THR A 380 0.93 15.39 7.29
N GLU A 381 0.39 14.45 6.51
CA GLU A 381 -0.30 13.24 6.97
C GLU A 381 0.57 11.99 6.80
N PHE A 382 0.56 11.14 7.82
CA PHE A 382 1.29 9.88 7.85
C PHE A 382 0.34 8.67 7.80
N TYR A 383 0.44 7.87 6.74
CA TYR A 383 -0.26 6.59 6.61
C TYR A 383 0.73 5.43 6.67
N ILE A 384 0.52 4.50 7.60
CA ILE A 384 1.48 3.41 7.84
C ILE A 384 1.57 2.43 6.67
N GLU A 385 0.56 2.36 5.81
CA GLU A 385 0.50 1.58 4.56
C GLU A 385 1.17 2.27 3.37
N ARG A 386 1.49 3.57 3.48
CA ARG A 386 2.16 4.35 2.43
C ARG A 386 3.66 4.43 2.58
N MET A 387 4.24 3.84 3.64
CA MET A 387 5.70 3.79 3.80
C MET A 387 6.36 3.09 2.61
N GLN A 388 7.38 3.73 2.05
CA GLN A 388 8.10 3.27 0.87
C GLN A 388 9.58 2.95 1.17
N PRO A 389 10.27 2.12 0.36
CA PRO A 389 11.66 1.74 0.60
C PRO A 389 12.67 2.90 0.51
N ASP A 390 12.26 4.05 -0.02
CA ASP A 390 13.04 5.28 -0.07
C ASP A 390 13.24 5.90 1.33
N TRP A 391 12.37 5.58 2.30
CA TRP A 391 12.51 5.96 3.72
C TRP A 391 13.74 5.31 4.41
N LEU A 392 14.40 4.37 3.73
CA LEU A 392 15.72 3.89 4.11
C LEU A 392 16.78 4.88 3.58
N CYS A 393 17.34 5.71 4.46
CA CYS A 393 18.26 6.80 4.11
C CYS A 393 19.55 6.36 3.40
N ASN A 394 19.93 5.08 3.50
CA ASN A 394 21.17 4.55 2.93
C ASN A 394 20.90 3.62 1.75
N ASP A 395 21.42 3.96 0.57
CA ASP A 395 21.31 3.13 -0.63
C ASP A 395 21.85 1.71 -0.45
N THR A 396 22.87 1.53 0.41
CA THR A 396 23.39 0.21 0.73
C THR A 396 22.35 -0.65 1.48
N ILE A 397 21.64 -0.04 2.43
CA ILE A 397 20.58 -0.70 3.20
C ILE A 397 19.38 -0.96 2.29
N ARG A 398 19.02 -0.02 1.41
CA ARG A 398 17.95 -0.18 0.41
C ARG A 398 18.24 -1.33 -0.56
N HIS A 399 19.47 -1.41 -1.07
CA HIS A 399 19.91 -2.55 -1.89
C HIS A 399 19.89 -3.86 -1.12
N HIS A 400 20.33 -3.86 0.15
CA HIS A 400 20.30 -5.05 0.99
C HIS A 400 18.86 -5.53 1.26
N TYR A 401 17.97 -4.60 1.64
CA TYR A 401 16.53 -4.83 1.80
C TYR A 401 15.94 -5.48 0.55
N ARG A 402 16.19 -4.89 -0.62
CA ARG A 402 15.72 -5.42 -1.90
C ARG A 402 16.22 -6.84 -2.14
N HIS A 403 17.50 -7.11 -1.93
CA HIS A 403 18.05 -8.46 -2.08
C HIS A 403 17.42 -9.46 -1.11
N VAL A 404 17.15 -9.07 0.14
CA VAL A 404 16.51 -9.94 1.13
C VAL A 404 15.05 -10.23 0.77
N VAL A 405 14.27 -9.22 0.37
CA VAL A 405 12.89 -9.39 -0.09
C VAL A 405 12.82 -10.32 -1.29
N VAL A 406 13.66 -10.08 -2.31
CA VAL A 406 13.75 -10.93 -3.50
C VAL A 406 14.09 -12.36 -3.12
N ARG A 407 15.09 -12.57 -2.24
CA ARG A 407 15.44 -13.90 -1.74
C ARG A 407 14.28 -14.57 -1.03
N LEU A 408 13.57 -13.86 -0.16
CA LEU A 408 12.47 -14.44 0.60
C LEU A 408 11.33 -14.92 -0.32
N ILE A 409 10.94 -14.09 -1.28
CA ILE A 409 9.89 -14.42 -2.26
C ILE A 409 10.30 -15.63 -3.10
N PHE A 410 11.46 -15.56 -3.77
CA PHE A 410 11.92 -16.67 -4.62
C PHE A 410 12.23 -17.94 -3.83
N SER A 411 12.73 -17.84 -2.60
CA SER A 411 12.96 -19.03 -1.75
C SER A 411 11.66 -19.73 -1.38
N LEU A 412 10.61 -18.96 -1.03
CA LEU A 412 9.29 -19.52 -0.74
C LEU A 412 8.69 -20.19 -1.97
N GLU A 413 8.78 -19.54 -3.14
CA GLU A 413 8.36 -20.14 -4.41
C GLU A 413 9.13 -21.42 -4.74
N ILE A 414 10.47 -21.41 -4.62
CA ILE A 414 11.31 -22.56 -4.92
C ILE A 414 11.01 -23.74 -3.98
N ILE A 415 10.81 -23.50 -2.68
CA ILE A 415 10.45 -24.57 -1.74
C ILE A 415 9.13 -25.22 -2.16
N ILE A 416 8.11 -24.43 -2.45
CA ILE A 416 6.78 -24.96 -2.81
C ILE A 416 6.82 -25.65 -4.18
N ILE A 417 7.45 -25.04 -5.18
CA ILE A 417 7.56 -25.62 -6.52
C ILE A 417 8.36 -26.91 -6.50
N SER A 418 9.48 -26.96 -5.76
CA SER A 418 10.30 -28.18 -5.63
C SER A 418 9.58 -29.28 -4.84
N ALA A 419 8.79 -28.91 -3.82
CA ALA A 419 7.92 -29.83 -3.09
C ALA A 419 6.82 -30.42 -3.98
N LEU A 420 6.08 -29.58 -4.72
CA LEU A 420 5.08 -30.02 -5.70
C LEU A 420 5.70 -30.88 -6.80
N PHE A 421 6.92 -30.53 -7.23
CA PHE A 421 7.67 -31.32 -8.19
C PHE A 421 7.98 -32.73 -7.68
N SER A 422 8.34 -32.87 -6.40
CA SER A 422 8.53 -34.18 -5.78
C SER A 422 7.25 -35.03 -5.80
N LEU A 423 6.05 -34.43 -5.75
CA LEU A 423 4.78 -35.17 -5.82
C LEU A 423 4.50 -35.75 -7.22
N LEU A 424 5.02 -35.12 -8.27
CA LEU A 424 4.89 -35.57 -9.66
C LEU A 424 5.88 -36.68 -10.02
N ARG A 425 6.90 -36.88 -9.20
CA ARG A 425 8.00 -37.79 -9.52
C ARG A 425 7.54 -39.25 -9.49
N GLY A 426 7.86 -39.95 -10.59
CA GLY A 426 7.77 -41.40 -10.71
C GLY A 426 8.89 -42.12 -9.93
N GLY A 427 8.62 -43.32 -9.42
CA GLY A 427 9.60 -44.17 -8.74
C GLY A 427 9.76 -45.53 -9.43
N ARG A 428 10.62 -46.38 -8.85
CA ARG A 428 10.69 -47.80 -9.18
C ARG A 428 9.95 -48.57 -8.10
N ILE A 429 8.90 -49.29 -8.46
CA ILE A 429 8.26 -50.29 -7.60
C ILE A 429 8.51 -51.66 -8.24
N GLY A 430 9.41 -52.45 -7.66
CA GLY A 430 9.83 -53.74 -8.24
C GLY A 430 10.62 -53.61 -9.56
N PRO A 431 10.50 -54.56 -10.51
CA PRO A 431 11.24 -54.53 -11.79
C PRO A 431 10.69 -53.52 -12.81
N ILE A 432 9.58 -52.83 -12.52
CA ILE A 432 8.91 -51.92 -13.44
C ILE A 432 9.29 -50.48 -13.09
N SER A 433 10.11 -49.86 -13.94
CA SER A 433 10.40 -48.41 -13.90
C SER A 433 9.19 -47.60 -14.38
N GLY A 434 8.79 -46.55 -13.65
CA GLY A 434 7.77 -45.60 -14.09
C GLY A 434 6.46 -45.56 -13.29
N VAL A 435 6.30 -46.42 -12.27
CA VAL A 435 5.16 -46.38 -11.32
C VAL A 435 5.55 -45.47 -10.14
N GLY A 436 4.85 -44.34 -9.99
CA GLY A 436 5.16 -43.34 -8.97
C GLY A 436 4.91 -43.77 -7.54
N VAL A 437 5.79 -43.37 -6.62
CA VAL A 437 5.48 -43.35 -5.16
C VAL A 437 4.70 -42.06 -4.80
N GLY A 438 4.63 -41.09 -5.72
CA GLY A 438 3.94 -39.80 -5.56
C GLY A 438 2.45 -39.81 -5.94
N LEU A 439 1.85 -38.61 -5.99
CA LEU A 439 0.41 -38.38 -6.15
C LEU A 439 -0.16 -39.06 -7.42
N LEU A 440 0.56 -38.99 -8.53
CA LEU A 440 0.16 -39.63 -9.80
C LEU A 440 0.21 -41.16 -9.74
N GLY A 441 1.07 -41.73 -8.90
CA GLY A 441 1.13 -43.17 -8.68
C GLY A 441 0.00 -43.66 -7.79
N TRP A 442 -0.24 -42.94 -6.68
CA TRP A 442 -1.35 -43.20 -5.75
C TRP A 442 -2.72 -43.07 -6.42
N LEU A 443 -2.92 -42.08 -7.29
CA LEU A 443 -4.21 -41.83 -7.95
C LEU A 443 -4.54 -42.80 -9.10
N GLY A 444 -3.64 -43.67 -9.58
CA GLY A 444 -4.07 -44.64 -10.61
C GLY A 444 -3.01 -45.29 -11.50
N SER A 445 -1.73 -45.35 -11.13
CA SER A 445 -0.77 -46.19 -11.87
C SER A 445 -0.68 -47.59 -11.24
N GLY A 446 -1.78 -48.35 -11.27
CA GLY A 446 -1.76 -49.76 -10.87
C GLY A 446 -0.89 -50.62 -11.82
N PRO A 447 -0.49 -51.84 -11.38
CA PRO A 447 0.25 -52.78 -12.22
C PRO A 447 -0.67 -53.27 -13.35
N GLY A 448 -0.55 -52.63 -14.53
CA GLY A 448 -1.41 -52.88 -15.69
C GLY A 448 -1.41 -51.77 -16.75
N ASN A 449 -0.94 -50.55 -16.44
CA ASN A 449 -0.91 -49.43 -17.40
C ASN A 449 0.33 -49.47 -18.32
N SER A 450 0.32 -50.37 -19.31
CA SER A 450 1.28 -50.43 -20.42
C SER A 450 1.36 -49.14 -21.25
N ALA A 451 0.39 -48.22 -21.14
CA ALA A 451 0.37 -46.92 -21.79
C ALA A 451 1.19 -45.81 -21.08
N LEU A 452 1.75 -46.03 -19.88
CA LEU A 452 2.88 -45.23 -19.36
C LEU A 452 4.22 -45.99 -19.50
N GLY A 453 4.18 -47.26 -19.88
CA GLY A 453 5.35 -48.12 -20.05
C GLY A 453 6.31 -47.65 -21.15
N TRP A 454 5.81 -47.00 -22.21
CA TRP A 454 6.65 -46.34 -23.22
C TRP A 454 7.26 -45.00 -22.75
N MET A 455 6.74 -44.44 -21.63
CA MET A 455 7.25 -43.23 -20.96
C MET A 455 8.26 -43.56 -19.85
N ALA A 456 8.39 -44.84 -19.48
CA ALA A 456 9.34 -45.34 -18.48
C ALA A 456 10.82 -44.97 -18.74
N PRO A 457 11.33 -44.94 -20.01
CA PRO A 457 12.71 -44.55 -20.27
C PRO A 457 13.01 -43.08 -19.94
N GLY A 458 11.99 -42.21 -19.99
CA GLY A 458 12.12 -40.78 -19.68
C GLY A 458 12.99 -39.99 -20.67
N LEU A 459 13.46 -38.81 -20.24
CA LEU A 459 14.43 -37.97 -20.99
C LEU A 459 15.87 -38.42 -20.67
N GLY A 460 16.18 -39.70 -20.93
CA GLY A 460 17.50 -40.28 -20.73
C GLY A 460 17.80 -40.60 -19.26
N GLY A 461 17.17 -41.63 -18.68
CA GLY A 461 17.54 -42.32 -17.43
C GLY A 461 17.55 -41.54 -16.10
N GLY A 462 17.93 -40.26 -16.08
CA GLY A 462 18.05 -39.42 -14.89
C GLY A 462 16.72 -38.78 -14.47
N LEU A 463 15.76 -38.69 -15.38
CA LEU A 463 14.38 -38.21 -15.17
C LEU A 463 13.39 -39.25 -15.69
N GLU A 464 13.16 -40.30 -14.90
CA GLU A 464 12.17 -41.33 -15.24
C GLU A 464 10.74 -40.73 -15.24
N GLY A 465 9.98 -40.95 -16.34
CA GLY A 465 8.53 -40.77 -16.52
C GLY A 465 7.89 -39.42 -16.14
N GLY A 466 7.72 -39.18 -14.83
CA GLY A 466 6.97 -38.04 -14.27
C GLY A 466 7.83 -36.83 -13.90
N GLY A 467 9.14 -37.01 -13.71
CA GLY A 467 10.07 -35.92 -13.37
C GLY A 467 10.32 -34.96 -14.54
N SER A 468 10.32 -35.45 -15.78
CA SER A 468 10.37 -34.59 -16.97
C SER A 468 9.12 -33.72 -17.08
N LEU A 469 7.94 -34.31 -16.84
CA LEU A 469 6.65 -33.65 -16.93
C LEU A 469 6.49 -32.53 -15.89
N GLY A 470 6.93 -32.74 -14.66
CA GLY A 470 6.85 -31.72 -13.62
C GLY A 470 7.77 -30.53 -13.81
N ILE A 471 8.98 -30.72 -14.36
CA ILE A 471 9.88 -29.59 -14.67
C ILE A 471 9.31 -28.78 -15.82
N ILE A 472 8.70 -29.44 -16.80
CA ILE A 472 8.10 -28.75 -17.95
C ILE A 472 6.84 -28.00 -17.51
N ILE A 473 5.97 -28.59 -16.69
CA ILE A 473 4.81 -27.89 -16.13
C ILE A 473 5.26 -26.68 -15.30
N ALA A 474 6.26 -26.84 -14.42
CA ALA A 474 6.79 -25.72 -13.63
C ALA A 474 7.36 -24.60 -14.52
N THR A 475 8.05 -24.97 -15.61
CA THR A 475 8.64 -24.00 -16.54
C THR A 475 7.58 -23.33 -17.41
N VAL A 476 6.57 -24.07 -17.84
CA VAL A 476 5.43 -23.58 -18.60
C VAL A 476 4.60 -22.63 -17.75
N THR A 477 4.31 -22.99 -16.51
CA THR A 477 3.61 -22.11 -15.60
C THR A 477 4.42 -20.84 -15.34
N LEU A 478 5.74 -20.95 -15.11
CA LEU A 478 6.63 -19.78 -15.00
C LEU A 478 6.61 -18.90 -16.26
N LEU A 479 6.62 -19.50 -17.46
CA LEU A 479 6.53 -18.77 -18.74
C LEU A 479 5.20 -18.05 -18.90
N VAL A 480 4.08 -18.72 -18.59
CA VAL A 480 2.74 -18.14 -18.69
C VAL A 480 2.65 -16.92 -17.79
N THR A 481 3.10 -17.02 -16.53
CA THR A 481 3.13 -15.88 -15.60
C THR A 481 4.00 -14.73 -16.11
N LEU A 482 5.14 -15.04 -16.73
CA LEU A 482 6.05 -14.01 -17.27
C LEU A 482 5.54 -13.33 -18.55
N LEU A 483 4.69 -14.02 -19.32
CA LEU A 483 4.20 -13.57 -20.63
C LEU A 483 2.85 -12.85 -20.57
N ILE A 484 2.09 -13.02 -19.48
CA ILE A 484 0.70 -12.58 -19.43
C ILE A 484 0.52 -11.06 -19.54
N ASP A 485 1.40 -10.31 -18.89
CA ASP A 485 1.38 -8.83 -18.88
C ASP A 485 2.27 -8.21 -19.95
N ARG A 486 2.88 -9.02 -20.82
CA ARG A 486 3.83 -8.54 -21.83
C ARG A 486 3.22 -8.58 -23.23
N PRO A 487 3.29 -7.49 -24.01
CA PRO A 487 2.87 -7.53 -25.40
C PRO A 487 3.78 -8.47 -26.20
N ILE A 488 3.20 -9.19 -27.17
CA ILE A 488 3.97 -10.04 -28.08
C ILE A 488 4.88 -9.12 -28.92
N PRO A 489 6.22 -9.30 -28.85
CA PRO A 489 7.16 -8.41 -29.51
C PRO A 489 7.10 -8.63 -31.02
N LYS A 490 7.33 -7.57 -31.80
CA LYS A 490 7.52 -7.71 -33.25
C LYS A 490 8.88 -8.37 -33.50
N LEU A 491 8.88 -9.59 -34.04
CA LEU A 491 10.14 -10.32 -34.30
C LEU A 491 10.98 -9.58 -35.34
N SER A 492 12.13 -9.06 -34.92
CA SER A 492 13.22 -8.62 -35.80
C SER A 492 14.26 -9.73 -35.92
N TRP A 493 14.84 -9.91 -37.11
CA TRP A 493 15.88 -10.90 -37.35
C TRP A 493 17.12 -10.73 -36.45
N ARG A 494 17.47 -9.47 -36.12
CA ARG A 494 18.59 -9.18 -35.19
C ARG A 494 18.27 -9.54 -33.75
N MET A 495 17.03 -9.30 -33.32
CA MET A 495 16.52 -9.70 -32.00
C MET A 495 16.58 -11.22 -31.86
N PHE A 496 16.11 -11.95 -32.87
CA PHE A 496 16.13 -13.42 -32.88
C PHE A 496 17.54 -13.98 -32.65
N TRP A 497 18.53 -13.54 -33.42
CA TRP A 497 19.91 -14.03 -33.26
C TRP A 497 20.55 -13.64 -31.93
N HIS A 498 20.29 -12.44 -31.43
CA HIS A 498 20.80 -12.02 -30.13
C HIS A 498 20.21 -12.87 -28.98
N SER A 499 18.90 -13.07 -29.01
CA SER A 499 18.17 -13.94 -28.08
C SER A 499 18.65 -15.39 -28.15
N LEU A 500 18.81 -15.94 -29.34
CA LEU A 500 19.29 -17.30 -29.54
C LEU A 500 20.72 -17.45 -29.02
N SER A 501 21.61 -16.52 -29.32
CA SER A 501 23.00 -16.53 -28.83
C SER A 501 23.07 -16.48 -27.29
N GLN A 502 22.31 -15.59 -26.65
CA GLN A 502 22.27 -15.48 -25.19
C GLN A 502 21.69 -16.74 -24.55
N GLY A 503 20.63 -17.30 -25.17
CA GLY A 503 20.03 -18.56 -24.74
C GLY A 503 21.02 -19.73 -24.82
N ILE A 504 21.70 -19.90 -25.96
CA ILE A 504 22.68 -20.98 -26.15
C ILE A 504 23.82 -20.86 -25.13
N GLN A 505 24.38 -19.66 -24.93
CA GLN A 505 25.50 -19.45 -23.99
C GLN A 505 25.12 -19.83 -22.56
N LYS A 506 23.97 -19.34 -22.07
CA LYS A 506 23.51 -19.65 -20.71
C LYS A 506 23.05 -21.09 -20.56
N GLY A 507 22.37 -21.62 -21.58
CA GLY A 507 21.92 -23.00 -21.61
C GLY A 507 23.08 -24.00 -21.55
N LEU A 508 24.11 -23.81 -22.37
CA LEU A 508 25.31 -24.66 -22.32
C LEU A 508 26.01 -24.60 -20.98
N PHE A 509 26.16 -23.40 -20.39
CA PHE A 509 26.81 -23.25 -19.08
C PHE A 509 26.05 -23.99 -17.97
N ILE A 510 24.73 -23.77 -17.87
CA ILE A 510 23.93 -24.39 -16.80
C ILE A 510 23.79 -25.90 -17.05
N GLY A 511 23.59 -26.30 -18.31
CA GLY A 511 23.50 -27.70 -18.68
C GLY A 511 24.78 -28.48 -18.37
N ALA A 512 25.95 -27.92 -18.69
CA ALA A 512 27.23 -28.54 -18.34
C ALA A 512 27.39 -28.67 -16.82
N ALA A 513 27.08 -27.61 -16.05
CA ALA A 513 27.22 -27.63 -14.59
C ALA A 513 26.30 -28.68 -13.94
N VAL A 514 25.01 -28.69 -14.30
CA VAL A 514 24.05 -29.69 -13.77
C VAL A 514 24.42 -31.10 -14.23
N GLY A 515 24.86 -31.26 -15.48
CA GLY A 515 25.20 -32.56 -16.04
C GLY A 515 26.44 -33.20 -15.41
N ILE A 516 27.50 -32.42 -15.18
CA ILE A 516 28.73 -32.91 -14.51
C ILE A 516 28.40 -33.37 -13.09
N VAL A 517 27.66 -32.56 -12.32
CA VAL A 517 27.34 -32.94 -10.94
C VAL A 517 26.42 -34.16 -10.91
N SER A 518 25.40 -34.19 -11.77
CA SER A 518 24.51 -35.35 -11.89
C SER A 518 25.27 -36.62 -12.28
N CYS A 519 26.27 -36.52 -13.16
CA CYS A 519 27.14 -37.63 -13.55
C CYS A 519 27.88 -38.22 -12.36
N VAL A 520 28.50 -37.36 -11.54
CA VAL A 520 29.22 -37.79 -10.34
C VAL A 520 28.28 -38.41 -9.32
N LEU A 521 27.15 -37.75 -9.01
CA LEU A 521 26.21 -38.24 -8.00
C LEU A 521 25.60 -39.60 -8.36
N PHE A 522 25.16 -39.79 -9.60
CA PHE A 522 24.63 -41.09 -10.05
C PHE A 522 25.72 -42.14 -10.28
N GLY A 523 26.93 -41.71 -10.65
CA GLY A 523 28.09 -42.60 -10.83
C GLY A 523 28.52 -43.27 -9.54
N LEU A 524 28.50 -42.52 -8.42
CA LEU A 524 28.83 -43.02 -7.08
C LEU A 524 27.75 -43.97 -6.51
N ASP A 525 26.48 -43.76 -6.83
CA ASP A 525 25.35 -44.58 -6.34
C ASP A 525 25.21 -45.91 -7.08
N SER A 526 25.59 -45.95 -8.36
CA SER A 526 25.32 -47.10 -9.23
C SER A 526 26.57 -47.55 -9.99
N ASN A 527 26.86 -46.94 -11.15
CA ASN A 527 28.09 -47.15 -11.90
C ASN A 527 28.35 -45.94 -12.80
N TRP A 528 29.61 -45.73 -13.20
CA TRP A 528 30.01 -44.57 -14.00
C TRP A 528 29.32 -44.50 -15.37
N ASN A 529 28.96 -45.62 -15.98
CA ASN A 529 28.24 -45.64 -17.26
C ASN A 529 26.80 -45.11 -17.10
N ASN A 530 26.10 -45.53 -16.04
CA ASN A 530 24.77 -45.03 -15.68
C ASN A 530 24.85 -43.58 -15.19
N GLY A 531 25.91 -43.23 -14.45
CA GLY A 531 26.22 -41.85 -14.07
C GLY A 531 26.34 -40.94 -15.28
N LEU A 532 27.19 -41.29 -16.24
CA LEU A 532 27.41 -40.54 -17.47
C LEU A 532 26.14 -40.43 -18.31
N TYR A 533 25.41 -41.54 -18.47
CA TYR A 533 24.12 -41.55 -19.16
C TYR A 533 23.09 -40.60 -18.54
N ARG A 534 22.85 -40.73 -17.22
CA ARG A 534 21.87 -39.91 -16.47
C ARG A 534 22.31 -38.45 -16.37
N GLY A 535 23.62 -38.21 -16.20
CA GLY A 535 24.21 -36.88 -16.13
C GLY A 535 24.12 -36.12 -17.44
N MET A 536 24.42 -36.76 -18.57
CA MET A 536 24.24 -36.16 -19.90
C MET A 536 22.77 -35.84 -20.16
N GLY A 537 21.84 -36.72 -19.78
CA GLY A 537 20.40 -36.48 -19.91
C GLY A 537 19.94 -35.26 -19.12
N MET A 538 20.32 -35.17 -17.85
CA MET A 538 20.02 -34.03 -16.98
C MET A 538 20.62 -32.73 -17.48
N GLY A 539 21.89 -32.75 -17.87
CA GLY A 539 22.59 -31.56 -18.36
C GLY A 539 22.03 -31.03 -19.66
N LEU A 540 21.79 -31.90 -20.64
CA LEU A 540 21.19 -31.53 -21.93
C LEU A 540 19.80 -30.90 -21.71
N PHE A 541 18.98 -31.52 -20.88
CA PHE A 541 17.64 -31.03 -20.60
C PHE A 541 17.64 -29.69 -19.86
N SER A 542 18.35 -29.56 -18.74
CA SER A 542 18.44 -28.31 -17.99
C SER A 542 19.03 -27.18 -18.82
N GLY A 543 20.01 -27.49 -19.70
CA GLY A 543 20.60 -26.52 -20.61
C GLY A 543 19.66 -26.03 -21.69
N LEU A 544 18.94 -26.94 -22.37
CA LEU A 544 17.92 -26.57 -23.36
C LEU A 544 16.80 -25.75 -22.74
N LEU A 545 16.34 -26.14 -21.54
CA LEU A 545 15.28 -25.47 -20.80
C LEU A 545 15.67 -24.02 -20.48
N ILE A 546 16.78 -23.83 -19.77
CA ILE A 546 17.22 -22.47 -19.37
C ILE A 546 17.62 -21.65 -20.59
N GLY A 547 18.25 -22.27 -21.59
CA GLY A 547 18.63 -21.57 -22.82
C GLY A 547 17.43 -21.03 -23.58
N LEU A 548 16.35 -21.83 -23.70
CA LEU A 548 15.11 -21.38 -24.31
C LEU A 548 14.42 -20.28 -23.48
N MET A 549 14.38 -20.43 -22.15
CA MET A 549 13.84 -19.40 -21.24
C MET A 549 14.58 -18.06 -21.41
N THR A 550 15.90 -18.09 -21.28
CA THR A 550 16.72 -16.87 -21.35
C THR A 550 16.70 -16.26 -22.74
N GLY A 551 16.62 -17.07 -23.80
CA GLY A 551 16.42 -16.59 -25.17
C GLY A 551 15.10 -15.88 -25.36
N LEU A 552 13.97 -16.50 -24.98
CA LEU A 552 12.64 -15.90 -25.07
C LEU A 552 12.57 -14.58 -24.30
N ILE A 553 13.06 -14.55 -23.06
CA ILE A 553 13.06 -13.36 -22.21
C ILE A 553 13.92 -12.24 -22.78
N THR A 554 15.10 -12.57 -23.31
CA THR A 554 15.97 -11.58 -23.95
C THR A 554 15.30 -11.00 -25.19
N GLY A 555 14.55 -11.83 -25.94
CA GLY A 555 13.78 -11.39 -27.11
C GLY A 555 12.66 -10.43 -26.73
N LEU A 556 11.87 -10.78 -25.72
CA LEU A 556 10.81 -9.93 -25.18
C LEU A 556 11.31 -8.58 -24.69
N ARG A 557 12.57 -8.50 -24.24
CA ARG A 557 13.16 -7.29 -23.66
C ARG A 557 13.97 -6.46 -24.65
N TYR A 558 14.15 -6.92 -25.88
CA TYR A 558 15.07 -6.29 -26.83
C TYR A 558 14.66 -4.84 -27.14
N ASP A 559 13.37 -4.54 -27.26
CA ASP A 559 12.90 -3.18 -27.54
C ASP A 559 12.95 -2.25 -26.31
N SER A 560 12.79 -2.76 -25.08
CA SER A 560 12.93 -1.96 -23.85
C SER A 560 14.36 -1.55 -23.55
N GLN A 561 15.36 -2.17 -24.20
CA GLN A 561 16.78 -1.89 -23.98
C GLN A 561 17.37 -0.80 -24.90
N ARG A 562 16.55 -0.06 -25.65
CA ARG A 562 17.01 0.89 -26.68
C ARG A 562 17.82 2.12 -26.20
N LYS A 563 18.22 2.22 -24.93
CA LYS A 563 19.27 3.16 -24.50
C LYS A 563 20.17 2.55 -23.41
N PRO A 564 21.28 1.88 -23.75
CA PRO A 564 22.36 1.73 -22.78
C PRO A 564 23.02 3.10 -22.59
N HIS A 565 23.01 3.63 -21.36
CA HIS A 565 23.87 4.74 -20.98
C HIS A 565 25.33 4.31 -21.25
N PRO A 566 26.15 5.10 -21.96
CA PRO A 566 27.47 4.68 -22.45
C PRO A 566 28.48 4.27 -21.35
N GLN A 567 28.18 4.54 -20.07
CA GLN A 567 29.05 4.18 -18.95
C GLN A 567 28.89 2.73 -18.44
N ASN A 568 27.84 2.00 -18.85
CA ASN A 568 27.57 0.64 -18.33
C ASN A 568 27.97 -0.50 -19.29
N ALA A 569 28.51 -0.20 -20.47
CA ALA A 569 28.82 -1.19 -21.50
C ALA A 569 30.01 -2.12 -21.14
N HIS A 570 30.89 -1.71 -20.22
CA HIS A 570 32.07 -2.49 -19.83
C HIS A 570 31.90 -3.35 -18.57
N ARG A 571 30.74 -3.35 -17.91
CA ARG A 571 30.49 -4.25 -16.77
C ARG A 571 29.96 -5.61 -17.22
N SER A 572 30.61 -6.17 -18.24
CA SER A 572 30.29 -7.49 -18.81
C SER A 572 30.82 -8.58 -17.88
N TYR A 573 29.92 -9.48 -17.45
CA TYR A 573 30.23 -10.82 -16.92
C TYR A 573 30.98 -11.00 -15.58
N ARG A 574 31.12 -9.98 -14.71
CA ARG A 574 31.62 -10.27 -13.35
C ARG A 574 30.51 -10.84 -12.47
N ILE A 575 30.63 -12.11 -12.07
CA ILE A 575 29.73 -12.77 -11.10
C ILE A 575 29.73 -11.92 -9.82
N SER A 576 28.57 -11.37 -9.46
CA SER A 576 28.45 -10.54 -8.25
C SER A 576 28.44 -11.42 -7.01
N ARG A 577 28.97 -10.92 -5.88
CA ARG A 577 28.87 -11.61 -4.58
C ARG A 577 27.43 -11.99 -4.24
N ALA A 578 26.47 -11.13 -4.59
CA ALA A 578 25.05 -11.41 -4.44
C ALA A 578 24.60 -12.67 -5.22
N ALA A 579 25.04 -12.83 -6.47
CA ALA A 579 24.66 -13.99 -7.28
C ALA A 579 25.21 -15.32 -6.72
N ILE A 580 26.39 -15.30 -6.09
CA ILE A 580 26.96 -16.48 -5.41
C ILE A 580 26.12 -16.84 -4.18
N ILE A 581 25.78 -15.85 -3.36
CA ILE A 581 24.94 -16.07 -2.17
C ILE A 581 23.55 -16.59 -2.58
N ASP A 582 22.95 -15.98 -3.61
CA ASP A 582 21.67 -16.41 -4.18
C ASP A 582 21.74 -17.88 -4.63
N THR A 583 22.86 -18.30 -5.24
CA THR A 583 23.08 -19.69 -5.67
C THR A 583 22.98 -20.67 -4.51
N TRP A 584 23.65 -20.39 -3.39
CA TRP A 584 23.63 -21.27 -2.22
C TRP A 584 22.27 -21.28 -1.51
N ILE A 585 21.64 -20.11 -1.35
CA ILE A 585 20.33 -19.99 -0.69
C ILE A 585 19.28 -20.78 -1.48
N PHE A 586 19.17 -20.53 -2.78
CA PHE A 586 18.17 -21.20 -3.61
C PHE A 586 18.47 -22.69 -3.78
N ALA A 587 19.75 -23.09 -3.74
CA ALA A 587 20.09 -24.51 -3.72
C ALA A 587 19.63 -25.21 -2.45
N LEU A 588 19.83 -24.58 -1.29
CA LEU A 588 19.34 -25.12 -0.02
C LEU A 588 17.80 -25.22 -0.01
N CYS A 589 17.12 -24.19 -0.48
CA CYS A 589 15.65 -24.16 -0.58
C CYS A 589 15.11 -25.27 -1.49
N GLY A 590 15.69 -25.43 -2.69
CA GLY A 590 15.29 -26.50 -3.62
C GLY A 590 15.55 -27.90 -3.07
N MET A 591 16.67 -28.08 -2.34
CA MET A 591 17.01 -29.33 -1.68
C MET A 591 16.04 -29.67 -0.54
N ILE A 592 15.70 -28.70 0.31
CA ILE A 592 14.77 -28.90 1.43
C ILE A 592 13.35 -29.20 0.91
N GLY A 593 12.84 -28.38 -0.01
CA GLY A 593 11.47 -28.54 -0.53
C GLY A 593 11.28 -29.88 -1.23
N PHE A 594 12.21 -30.24 -2.13
CA PHE A 594 12.17 -31.53 -2.81
C PHE A 594 12.44 -32.71 -1.86
N GLY A 595 13.48 -32.60 -1.04
CA GLY A 595 13.94 -33.67 -0.15
C GLY A 595 12.91 -34.05 0.91
N ALA A 596 12.23 -33.06 1.51
CA ALA A 596 11.24 -33.30 2.57
C ALA A 596 10.04 -34.12 2.05
N ILE A 597 9.47 -33.73 0.91
CA ILE A 597 8.35 -34.47 0.31
C ILE A 597 8.80 -35.85 -0.18
N ASN A 598 9.95 -35.94 -0.82
CA ASN A 598 10.45 -37.21 -1.33
C ASN A 598 10.75 -38.21 -0.19
N ALA A 599 11.32 -37.73 0.92
CA ALA A 599 11.55 -38.53 2.12
C ALA A 599 10.23 -39.03 2.72
N LEU A 600 9.19 -38.19 2.73
CA LEU A 600 7.86 -38.57 3.20
C LEU A 600 7.22 -39.64 2.30
N LEU A 601 7.32 -39.50 0.98
CA LEU A 601 6.79 -40.47 0.01
C LEU A 601 7.48 -41.83 0.12
N VAL A 602 8.81 -41.85 0.24
CA VAL A 602 9.62 -43.07 0.36
C VAL A 602 9.63 -43.62 1.79
N ARG A 603 9.01 -42.93 2.75
CA ARG A 603 8.98 -43.25 4.19
C ARG A 603 10.38 -43.40 4.81
N GLY A 604 11.34 -42.58 4.37
CA GLY A 604 12.72 -42.62 4.86
C GLY A 604 13.69 -41.78 4.02
N ILE A 605 14.91 -41.61 4.52
CA ILE A 605 16.01 -40.89 3.84
C ILE A 605 16.99 -41.92 3.27
N ASN A 606 16.81 -42.25 1.99
CA ASN A 606 17.70 -43.15 1.25
C ASN A 606 18.66 -42.36 0.34
N ALA A 607 19.70 -43.01 -0.19
CA ALA A 607 20.66 -42.39 -1.11
C ALA A 607 19.96 -41.69 -2.30
N SER A 608 18.90 -42.29 -2.84
CA SER A 608 18.07 -41.74 -3.91
C SER A 608 17.30 -40.46 -3.53
N VAL A 609 17.01 -40.24 -2.25
CA VAL A 609 16.38 -39.00 -1.79
C VAL A 609 17.42 -37.88 -1.78
N ILE A 610 18.61 -38.16 -1.24
CA ILE A 610 19.72 -37.22 -1.11
C ILE A 610 20.21 -36.78 -2.49
N ILE A 611 20.45 -37.74 -3.40
CA ILE A 611 20.97 -37.45 -4.75
C ILE A 611 20.05 -36.49 -5.51
N TYR A 612 18.74 -36.74 -5.51
CA TYR A 612 17.82 -35.89 -6.25
C TYR A 612 17.55 -34.55 -5.55
N ALA A 613 17.58 -34.51 -4.22
CA ALA A 613 17.50 -33.25 -3.49
C ALA A 613 18.71 -32.35 -3.80
N LEU A 614 19.92 -32.91 -3.88
CA LEU A 614 21.13 -32.19 -4.29
C LEU A 614 21.04 -31.69 -5.73
N ILE A 615 20.58 -32.53 -6.66
CA ILE A 615 20.41 -32.15 -8.07
C ILE A 615 19.40 -31.01 -8.21
N MET A 616 18.24 -31.10 -7.55
CA MET A 616 17.23 -30.04 -7.57
C MET A 616 17.73 -28.75 -6.94
N GLY A 617 18.47 -28.84 -5.83
CA GLY A 617 19.14 -27.71 -5.23
C GLY A 617 20.09 -27.02 -6.22
N ILE A 618 21.02 -27.77 -6.82
CA ILE A 618 21.99 -27.21 -7.77
C ILE A 618 21.30 -26.58 -8.97
N PHE A 619 20.24 -27.19 -9.50
CA PHE A 619 19.45 -26.63 -10.58
C PHE A 619 18.89 -25.25 -10.21
N PHE A 620 18.14 -25.15 -9.10
CA PHE A 620 17.54 -23.88 -8.66
C PHE A 620 18.59 -22.85 -8.25
N GLY A 621 19.66 -23.28 -7.58
CA GLY A 621 20.78 -22.44 -7.20
C GLY A 621 21.44 -21.79 -8.41
N ILE A 622 21.85 -22.58 -9.40
CA ILE A 622 22.52 -22.04 -10.58
C ILE A 622 21.55 -21.23 -11.43
N ALA A 623 20.30 -21.67 -11.62
CA ALA A 623 19.31 -20.97 -12.44
C ALA A 623 18.96 -19.58 -11.88
N PHE A 624 18.64 -19.50 -10.58
CA PHE A 624 18.18 -18.25 -9.95
C PHE A 624 19.32 -17.39 -9.37
N GLY A 625 20.48 -17.99 -9.09
CA GLY A 625 21.70 -17.30 -8.66
C GLY A 625 22.56 -16.79 -9.81
N ILE A 626 23.62 -17.53 -10.18
CA ILE A 626 24.57 -17.12 -11.25
C ILE A 626 23.89 -16.96 -12.62
N GLY A 627 22.87 -17.76 -12.92
CA GLY A 627 22.06 -17.66 -14.14
C GLY A 627 21.26 -16.35 -14.24
N GLY A 628 21.06 -15.67 -13.11
CA GLY A 628 20.44 -14.36 -13.01
C GLY A 628 18.91 -14.39 -12.99
N GLY A 629 18.29 -15.50 -12.58
CA GLY A 629 16.83 -15.62 -12.49
C GLY A 629 16.18 -14.56 -11.61
N THR A 630 16.82 -14.13 -10.52
CA THR A 630 16.30 -13.03 -9.67
C THR A 630 16.24 -11.67 -10.38
N ARG A 631 17.08 -11.46 -11.41
CA ARG A 631 17.10 -10.22 -12.19
C ARG A 631 15.98 -10.16 -13.23
N LEU A 632 15.17 -11.23 -13.32
CA LEU A 632 14.02 -11.29 -14.21
C LEU A 632 12.93 -10.34 -13.76
N ILE A 633 12.66 -10.19 -12.46
CA ILE A 633 11.62 -9.30 -11.96
C ILE A 633 12.30 -8.09 -11.32
N ARG A 634 12.25 -6.92 -11.97
CA ARG A 634 12.98 -5.71 -11.51
C ARG A 634 12.18 -4.84 -10.54
N ASP A 635 10.88 -5.03 -10.47
CA ASP A 635 9.98 -4.11 -9.76
C ASP A 635 9.86 -4.46 -8.26
N ILE A 636 10.23 -5.69 -7.87
CA ILE A 636 10.23 -6.16 -6.47
C ILE A 636 11.23 -5.39 -5.62
N GLY A 637 10.75 -4.88 -4.49
CA GLY A 637 11.49 -4.15 -3.47
C GLY A 637 11.90 -2.73 -3.88
N VAL A 638 11.23 -2.17 -4.90
CA VAL A 638 11.46 -0.78 -5.37
C VAL A 638 10.31 0.13 -4.93
N HIS A 639 9.08 -0.20 -5.32
CA HIS A 639 7.87 0.52 -4.91
C HIS A 639 6.82 -0.47 -4.40
N ILE A 640 6.28 -0.19 -3.22
CA ILE A 640 5.29 -1.03 -2.56
C ILE A 640 3.90 -0.54 -3.00
N GLN A 641 3.17 -1.39 -3.73
CA GLN A 641 1.79 -1.12 -4.15
C GLN A 641 0.84 -2.13 -3.49
N PRO A 642 0.11 -1.75 -2.43
CA PRO A 642 -0.83 -2.65 -1.77
C PRO A 642 -2.08 -2.88 -2.64
N ALA A 643 -2.61 -4.11 -2.61
CA ALA A 643 -3.85 -4.48 -3.28
C ALA A 643 -5.03 -4.30 -2.31
N GLU A 644 -5.54 -3.08 -2.16
CA GLU A 644 -6.45 -2.73 -1.06
C GLU A 644 -7.93 -2.97 -1.38
N THR A 645 -8.35 -2.67 -2.61
CA THR A 645 -9.69 -2.99 -3.12
C THR A 645 -9.62 -3.88 -4.34
N VAL A 646 -10.49 -4.89 -4.34
CA VAL A 646 -10.69 -5.79 -5.46
C VAL A 646 -12.05 -5.50 -6.04
N ALA A 647 -12.09 -5.19 -7.33
CA ALA A 647 -13.34 -5.10 -8.08
C ALA A 647 -13.32 -6.05 -9.27
N TRP A 648 -14.47 -6.68 -9.51
CA TRP A 648 -14.70 -7.57 -10.64
C TRP A 648 -15.45 -6.85 -11.75
N SER A 649 -14.87 -6.79 -12.96
CA SER A 649 -15.47 -6.10 -14.11
C SER A 649 -15.76 -7.05 -15.27
N TRP A 650 -17.03 -7.40 -15.45
CA TRP A 650 -17.50 -8.18 -16.60
C TRP A 650 -17.32 -7.43 -17.93
N ARG A 651 -17.42 -6.10 -17.90
CA ARG A 651 -17.25 -5.25 -19.10
C ARG A 651 -15.82 -5.29 -19.63
N GLU A 652 -14.84 -5.30 -18.72
CA GLU A 652 -13.43 -5.32 -19.09
C GLU A 652 -13.00 -6.69 -19.62
N ILE A 653 -13.55 -7.77 -19.06
CA ILE A 653 -13.41 -9.12 -19.63
C ILE A 653 -13.93 -9.14 -21.07
N GLY A 654 -15.16 -8.65 -21.30
CA GLY A 654 -15.77 -8.63 -22.63
C GLY A 654 -14.94 -7.83 -23.64
N ARG A 655 -14.40 -6.67 -23.21
CA ARG A 655 -13.55 -5.81 -24.04
C ARG A 655 -12.23 -6.48 -24.44
N ASN A 656 -11.59 -7.20 -23.50
CA ASN A 656 -10.27 -7.80 -23.70
C ASN A 656 -10.31 -9.27 -24.11
N LEU A 657 -11.49 -9.87 -24.26
CA LEU A 657 -11.65 -11.31 -24.51
C LEU A 657 -10.92 -11.76 -25.78
N THR A 658 -11.12 -11.05 -26.89
CA THR A 658 -10.50 -11.37 -28.18
C THR A 658 -8.98 -11.26 -28.12
N THR A 659 -8.47 -10.21 -27.48
CA THR A 659 -7.03 -10.02 -27.26
C THR A 659 -6.43 -11.09 -26.35
N ASN A 660 -7.14 -11.51 -25.31
CA ASN A 660 -6.67 -12.55 -24.39
C ASN A 660 -6.65 -13.93 -25.07
N ILE A 661 -7.65 -14.23 -25.90
CA ILE A 661 -7.68 -15.44 -26.72
C ILE A 661 -6.53 -15.44 -27.73
N GLN A 662 -6.33 -14.35 -28.47
CA GLN A 662 -5.23 -14.24 -29.45
C GLN A 662 -3.86 -14.38 -28.79
N LYS A 663 -3.65 -13.71 -27.64
CA LYS A 663 -2.41 -13.83 -26.85
C LYS A 663 -2.21 -15.27 -26.36
N GLY A 664 -3.24 -15.87 -25.77
CA GLY A 664 -3.18 -17.23 -25.24
C GLY A 664 -2.89 -18.27 -26.32
N LEU A 665 -3.49 -18.12 -27.51
CA LEU A 665 -3.18 -18.97 -28.67
C LEU A 665 -1.75 -18.76 -29.17
N GLY A 666 -1.28 -17.51 -29.25
CA GLY A 666 0.11 -17.20 -29.62
C GLY A 666 1.12 -17.82 -28.65
N ILE A 667 0.88 -17.68 -27.34
CA ILE A 667 1.69 -18.28 -26.28
C ILE A 667 1.66 -19.81 -26.38
N SER A 668 0.48 -20.41 -26.59
CA SER A 668 0.30 -21.84 -26.76
C SER A 668 1.14 -22.39 -27.91
N ILE A 669 1.10 -21.76 -29.09
CA ILE A 669 1.87 -22.20 -30.27
C ILE A 669 3.38 -22.13 -30.00
N ILE A 670 3.85 -21.04 -29.42
CA ILE A 670 5.28 -20.87 -29.08
C ILE A 670 5.72 -21.96 -28.10
N ILE A 671 4.92 -22.22 -27.07
CA ILE A 671 5.20 -23.24 -26.06
C ILE A 671 5.17 -24.64 -26.68
N THR A 672 4.20 -24.95 -27.54
CA THR A 672 4.13 -26.21 -28.28
C THR A 672 5.39 -26.46 -29.08
N LEU A 673 5.76 -25.52 -29.97
CA LEU A 673 6.93 -25.67 -30.84
C LEU A 673 8.23 -25.81 -30.03
N SER A 674 8.37 -25.00 -28.97
CA SER A 674 9.51 -25.05 -28.06
C SER A 674 9.61 -26.40 -27.35
N THR A 675 8.48 -26.90 -26.85
CA THR A 675 8.40 -28.17 -26.11
C THR A 675 8.68 -29.35 -27.03
N ILE A 676 8.12 -29.35 -28.26
CA ILE A 676 8.42 -30.37 -29.28
C ILE A 676 9.93 -30.38 -29.55
N ALA A 677 10.55 -29.22 -29.78
CA ALA A 677 11.97 -29.13 -30.08
C ALA A 677 12.85 -29.65 -28.93
N ILE A 678 12.56 -29.26 -27.68
CA ILE A 678 13.30 -29.70 -26.50
C ILE A 678 13.18 -31.22 -26.32
N ILE A 679 11.94 -31.72 -26.31
CA ILE A 679 11.67 -33.11 -26.01
C ILE A 679 12.15 -34.01 -27.14
N ALA A 680 11.86 -33.67 -28.40
CA ALA A 680 12.29 -34.47 -29.55
C ALA A 680 13.80 -34.47 -29.71
N GLY A 681 14.47 -33.34 -29.47
CA GLY A 681 15.93 -33.26 -29.49
C GLY A 681 16.57 -34.10 -28.39
N ALA A 682 16.12 -33.92 -27.14
CA ALA A 682 16.69 -34.61 -25.99
C ALA A 682 16.42 -36.13 -26.03
N SER A 683 15.17 -36.56 -26.24
CA SER A 683 14.85 -37.99 -26.30
C SER A 683 15.31 -38.65 -27.61
N GLY A 684 15.36 -37.91 -28.72
CA GLY A 684 15.92 -38.38 -29.98
C GLY A 684 17.41 -38.68 -29.90
N PHE A 685 18.16 -37.92 -29.09
CA PHE A 685 19.58 -38.15 -28.85
C PHE A 685 19.86 -39.50 -28.14
N PHE A 686 19.01 -39.91 -27.20
CA PHE A 686 19.22 -41.15 -26.42
C PHE A 686 18.56 -42.38 -27.03
N TYR A 687 17.39 -42.23 -27.66
CA TYR A 687 16.54 -43.35 -28.08
C TYR A 687 16.23 -43.36 -29.59
N GLY A 688 16.83 -42.45 -30.36
CA GLY A 688 16.66 -42.32 -31.80
C GLY A 688 15.54 -41.35 -32.21
N LEU A 689 15.71 -40.76 -33.40
CA LEU A 689 14.83 -39.71 -33.93
C LEU A 689 13.34 -40.09 -34.00
N PRO A 690 12.94 -41.32 -34.39
CA PRO A 690 11.52 -41.70 -34.41
C PRO A 690 10.87 -41.70 -33.03
N TYR A 691 11.62 -42.12 -31.99
CA TYR A 691 11.17 -42.05 -30.60
C TYR A 691 11.02 -40.60 -30.17
N GLY A 692 12.03 -39.77 -30.45
CA GLY A 692 12.03 -38.36 -30.08
C GLY A 692 10.90 -37.55 -30.70
N LEU A 693 10.67 -37.68 -32.01
CA LEU A 693 9.59 -36.97 -32.70
C LEU A 693 8.21 -37.38 -32.18
N ARG A 694 7.98 -38.69 -31.98
CA ARG A 694 6.71 -39.18 -31.40
C ARG A 694 6.49 -38.63 -30.00
N TYR A 695 7.52 -38.66 -29.15
CA TYR A 695 7.46 -38.20 -27.76
C TYR A 695 7.27 -36.68 -27.68
N GLY A 696 8.02 -35.93 -28.48
CA GLY A 696 7.93 -34.46 -28.57
C GLY A 696 6.59 -33.97 -29.06
N LEU A 697 6.00 -34.60 -30.09
CA LEU A 697 4.69 -34.23 -30.63
C LEU A 697 3.57 -34.42 -29.60
N ILE A 698 3.50 -35.58 -28.94
CA ILE A 698 2.47 -35.87 -27.94
C ILE A 698 2.55 -34.85 -26.79
N TYR A 699 3.74 -34.66 -26.21
CA TYR A 699 3.91 -33.76 -25.07
C TYR A 699 3.76 -32.30 -25.44
N GLY A 700 4.31 -31.87 -26.58
CA GLY A 700 4.20 -30.50 -27.03
C GLY A 700 2.77 -30.07 -27.30
N ILE A 701 1.92 -30.98 -27.81
CA ILE A 701 0.49 -30.71 -27.98
C ILE A 701 -0.21 -30.61 -26.62
N ILE A 702 -0.01 -31.58 -25.72
CA ILE A 702 -0.63 -31.58 -24.38
C ILE A 702 -0.26 -30.31 -23.63
N ILE A 703 1.04 -29.99 -23.55
CA ILE A 703 1.56 -28.82 -22.85
C ILE A 703 1.12 -27.53 -23.53
N GLY A 704 1.08 -27.51 -24.85
CA GLY A 704 0.49 -26.43 -25.64
C GLY A 704 -0.95 -26.12 -25.26
N LEU A 705 -1.80 -27.14 -25.22
CA LEU A 705 -3.21 -26.99 -24.87
C LEU A 705 -3.38 -26.52 -23.41
N VAL A 706 -2.66 -27.12 -22.47
CA VAL A 706 -2.70 -26.74 -21.05
C VAL A 706 -2.24 -25.29 -20.89
N SER A 707 -1.11 -24.92 -21.48
CA SER A 707 -0.57 -23.56 -21.39
C SER A 707 -1.44 -22.53 -22.09
N GLY A 708 -2.08 -22.89 -23.21
CA GLY A 708 -3.03 -22.04 -23.92
C GLY A 708 -4.26 -21.75 -23.07
N VAL A 709 -4.91 -22.80 -22.55
CA VAL A 709 -6.07 -22.65 -21.67
C VAL A 709 -5.70 -21.89 -20.39
N ALA A 710 -4.57 -22.23 -19.77
CA ALA A 710 -4.03 -21.51 -18.62
C ALA A 710 -3.81 -20.01 -18.91
N SER A 711 -3.21 -19.67 -20.06
CA SER A 711 -2.94 -18.28 -20.45
C SER A 711 -4.22 -17.51 -20.72
N ILE A 712 -5.18 -18.12 -21.44
CA ILE A 712 -6.49 -17.51 -21.73
C ILE A 712 -7.25 -17.29 -20.44
N LEU A 713 -7.34 -18.30 -19.58
CA LEU A 713 -8.05 -18.24 -18.32
C LEU A 713 -7.43 -17.19 -17.40
N THR A 714 -6.11 -17.21 -17.24
CA THR A 714 -5.43 -16.23 -16.40
C THR A 714 -5.57 -14.82 -16.98
N GLY A 715 -5.55 -14.65 -18.31
CA GLY A 715 -5.79 -13.36 -18.96
C GLY A 715 -7.22 -12.85 -18.75
N ILE A 716 -8.22 -13.73 -18.83
CA ILE A 716 -9.62 -13.43 -18.51
C ILE A 716 -9.75 -13.02 -17.05
N LEU A 717 -9.23 -13.84 -16.13
CA LEU A 717 -9.29 -13.57 -14.70
C LEU A 717 -8.58 -12.25 -14.35
N HIS A 718 -7.39 -12.01 -14.90
CA HIS A 718 -6.65 -10.76 -14.70
C HIS A 718 -7.36 -9.56 -15.32
N SER A 719 -8.00 -9.69 -16.49
CA SER A 719 -8.78 -8.60 -17.08
C SER A 719 -10.05 -8.26 -16.30
N GLY A 720 -10.63 -9.24 -15.62
CA GLY A 720 -11.77 -9.03 -14.73
C GLY A 720 -11.38 -8.50 -13.36
N TRP A 721 -10.18 -8.85 -12.90
CA TRP A 721 -9.67 -8.53 -11.59
C TRP A 721 -8.91 -7.20 -11.61
N SER A 722 -9.50 -6.18 -10.99
CA SER A 722 -8.81 -4.92 -10.75
C SER A 722 -8.40 -4.83 -9.28
N SER A 723 -7.11 -4.64 -9.03
CA SER A 723 -6.59 -4.26 -7.73
C SER A 723 -6.30 -2.76 -7.73
N THR A 724 -7.10 -1.99 -7.00
CA THR A 724 -6.86 -0.56 -6.84
C THR A 724 -6.43 -0.26 -5.42
N ILE A 725 -5.63 0.80 -5.29
CA ILE A 725 -5.28 1.38 -4.00
C ILE A 725 -6.49 2.21 -3.55
N LEU A 726 -6.87 2.12 -2.27
CA LEU A 726 -7.92 2.99 -1.72
C LEU A 726 -7.36 4.40 -1.64
N GLU A 727 -8.20 5.37 -1.91
CA GLU A 727 -7.87 6.74 -1.57
C GLU A 727 -7.79 6.90 -0.05
N GLU A 728 -6.88 7.76 0.40
CA GLU A 728 -6.48 7.86 1.81
C GLU A 728 -7.63 8.22 2.75
N HIS A 729 -8.59 9.01 2.26
CA HIS A 729 -9.80 9.39 2.98
C HIS A 729 -10.74 8.19 3.27
N GLN A 730 -10.61 7.08 2.55
CA GLN A 730 -11.43 5.87 2.75
C GLN A 730 -10.83 4.92 3.79
N LEU A 731 -9.59 5.15 4.20
CA LEU A 731 -8.94 4.40 5.27
C LEU A 731 -9.54 4.88 6.60
N THR A 732 -10.27 4.00 7.28
CA THR A 732 -10.89 4.32 8.58
C THR A 732 -10.03 3.84 9.74
N HIS A 733 -9.12 2.90 9.48
CA HIS A 733 -8.24 2.33 10.47
C HIS A 733 -6.78 2.31 9.99
N ALA A 734 -5.86 2.59 10.89
CA ALA A 734 -4.43 2.50 10.60
C ALA A 734 -4.01 1.08 10.20
N ASN A 735 -3.16 0.99 9.17
CA ASN A 735 -2.67 -0.26 8.58
C ASN A 735 -3.77 -1.10 7.90
N GLU A 736 -4.86 -0.47 7.48
CA GLU A 736 -5.98 -1.14 6.84
C GLU A 736 -5.61 -1.62 5.43
N GLY A 737 -4.88 -0.81 4.66
CA GLY A 737 -4.47 -1.15 3.30
C GLY A 737 -3.73 -2.49 3.22
N ILE A 738 -2.75 -2.71 4.11
CA ILE A 738 -1.95 -3.95 4.15
C ILE A 738 -2.76 -5.14 4.64
N ARG A 739 -3.67 -4.94 5.60
CA ARG A 739 -4.57 -6.02 6.06
C ARG A 739 -5.56 -6.43 4.97
N ARG A 740 -6.04 -5.47 4.17
CA ARG A 740 -6.87 -5.77 3.00
C ARG A 740 -6.05 -6.49 1.92
N SER A 741 -4.81 -6.07 1.68
CA SER A 741 -3.87 -6.74 0.76
C SER A 741 -3.64 -8.20 1.12
N SER A 742 -3.45 -8.53 2.41
CA SER A 742 -3.28 -9.93 2.82
C SER A 742 -4.56 -10.75 2.66
N ARG A 743 -5.73 -10.16 2.96
CA ARG A 743 -7.02 -10.81 2.72
C ARG A 743 -7.28 -11.04 1.23
N ASN A 744 -6.99 -10.05 0.40
CA ASN A 744 -7.19 -10.11 -1.04
C ASN A 744 -6.23 -11.13 -1.69
N ALA A 745 -5.01 -11.26 -1.17
CA ALA A 745 -4.09 -12.33 -1.56
C ALA A 745 -4.69 -13.73 -1.30
N LEU A 746 -5.32 -13.95 -0.14
CA LEU A 746 -5.98 -15.23 0.17
C LEU A 746 -7.21 -15.48 -0.71
N ILE A 747 -8.01 -14.44 -0.99
CA ILE A 747 -9.17 -14.54 -1.88
C ILE A 747 -8.72 -14.89 -3.30
N ALA A 748 -7.68 -14.19 -3.82
CA ALA A 748 -7.11 -14.47 -5.12
C ALA A 748 -6.53 -15.90 -5.18
N ALA A 749 -5.80 -16.33 -4.15
CA ALA A 749 -5.25 -17.67 -4.08
C ALA A 749 -6.35 -18.75 -4.13
N GLY A 750 -7.42 -18.58 -3.35
CA GLY A 750 -8.54 -19.53 -3.34
C GLY A 750 -9.30 -19.56 -4.67
N PHE A 751 -9.65 -18.39 -5.21
CA PHE A 751 -10.43 -18.29 -6.44
C PHE A 751 -9.65 -18.75 -7.67
N PHE A 752 -8.47 -18.18 -7.92
CA PHE A 752 -7.65 -18.51 -9.08
C PHE A 752 -7.08 -19.92 -8.98
N GLY A 753 -6.76 -20.38 -7.77
CA GLY A 753 -6.30 -21.74 -7.52
C GLY A 753 -7.33 -22.79 -7.91
N VAL A 754 -8.58 -22.64 -7.46
CA VAL A 754 -9.66 -23.58 -7.80
C VAL A 754 -9.99 -23.53 -9.29
N VAL A 755 -10.16 -22.34 -9.85
CA VAL A 755 -10.52 -22.16 -11.27
C VAL A 755 -9.40 -22.65 -12.19
N GLY A 756 -8.15 -22.27 -11.93
CA GLY A 756 -6.98 -22.72 -12.67
C GLY A 756 -6.72 -24.22 -12.51
N GLY A 757 -6.95 -24.77 -11.31
CA GLY A 757 -6.86 -26.20 -11.04
C GLY A 757 -7.87 -27.02 -11.83
N ILE A 758 -9.16 -26.68 -11.76
CA ILE A 758 -10.22 -27.40 -12.49
C ILE A 758 -9.95 -27.34 -14.00
N ALA A 759 -9.65 -26.15 -14.54
CA ALA A 759 -9.38 -25.99 -15.96
C ALA A 759 -8.18 -26.83 -16.41
N SER A 760 -7.05 -26.76 -15.67
CA SER A 760 -5.84 -27.51 -16.01
C SER A 760 -6.05 -29.02 -15.86
N GLY A 761 -6.77 -29.46 -14.82
CA GLY A 761 -7.09 -30.86 -14.58
C GLY A 761 -7.99 -31.47 -15.65
N LEU A 762 -9.00 -30.72 -16.12
CA LEU A 762 -9.86 -31.15 -17.23
C LEU A 762 -9.07 -31.26 -18.53
N VAL A 763 -8.27 -30.24 -18.87
CA VAL A 763 -7.45 -30.25 -20.08
C VAL A 763 -6.44 -31.40 -20.05
N CYS A 764 -5.70 -31.55 -18.94
CA CYS A 764 -4.76 -32.66 -18.78
C CYS A 764 -5.48 -34.01 -18.84
N GLY A 765 -6.58 -34.18 -18.12
CA GLY A 765 -7.36 -35.42 -18.10
C GLY A 765 -7.82 -35.82 -19.49
N ILE A 766 -8.49 -34.92 -20.21
CA ILE A 766 -9.00 -35.20 -21.57
C ILE A 766 -7.84 -35.48 -22.53
N ALA A 767 -6.76 -34.69 -22.46
CA ALA A 767 -5.61 -34.87 -23.32
C ALA A 767 -4.92 -36.23 -23.09
N PHE A 768 -4.71 -36.63 -21.84
CA PHE A 768 -4.15 -37.95 -21.50
C PHE A 768 -5.11 -39.11 -21.81
N GLY A 769 -6.42 -38.89 -21.74
CA GLY A 769 -7.43 -39.88 -22.13
C GLY A 769 -7.49 -40.11 -23.63
N TRP A 770 -7.61 -39.04 -24.42
CA TRP A 770 -7.81 -39.12 -25.87
C TRP A 770 -6.49 -39.24 -26.64
N ILE A 771 -5.52 -38.36 -26.37
CA ILE A 771 -4.22 -38.36 -27.07
C ILE A 771 -3.32 -39.45 -26.48
N GLY A 772 -3.33 -39.60 -25.15
CA GLY A 772 -2.53 -40.59 -24.44
C GLY A 772 -3.13 -42.00 -24.39
N GLN A 773 -4.41 -42.18 -24.78
CA GLN A 773 -5.14 -43.46 -24.73
C GLN A 773 -5.12 -44.14 -23.34
N LEU A 774 -5.09 -43.34 -22.27
CA LEU A 774 -5.01 -43.83 -20.89
C LEU A 774 -6.41 -44.11 -20.32
N HIS A 775 -6.64 -45.33 -19.82
CA HIS A 775 -7.92 -45.74 -19.24
C HIS A 775 -8.23 -45.03 -17.90
N HIS A 776 -7.21 -44.68 -17.11
CA HIS A 776 -7.36 -43.98 -15.82
C HIS A 776 -7.17 -42.45 -15.95
N TRP A 777 -7.50 -41.88 -17.10
CA TRP A 777 -7.34 -40.44 -17.33
C TRP A 777 -8.10 -39.53 -16.34
N PRO A 778 -9.27 -39.89 -15.76
CA PRO A 778 -9.94 -39.01 -14.80
C PRO A 778 -9.14 -38.80 -13.53
N THR A 779 -8.47 -39.84 -13.03
CA THR A 779 -7.68 -39.75 -11.80
C THR A 779 -6.39 -38.98 -11.99
N ILE A 780 -5.76 -39.12 -13.17
CA ILE A 780 -4.63 -38.28 -13.59
C ILE A 780 -5.06 -36.81 -13.69
N GLY A 781 -6.26 -36.54 -14.22
CA GLY A 781 -6.84 -35.20 -14.27
C GLY A 781 -6.99 -34.56 -12.88
N ILE A 782 -7.46 -35.31 -11.89
CA ILE A 782 -7.55 -34.85 -10.49
C ILE A 782 -6.16 -34.52 -9.93
N GLY A 783 -5.15 -35.35 -10.20
CA GLY A 783 -3.77 -35.09 -9.79
C GLY A 783 -3.22 -33.78 -10.35
N PHE A 784 -3.46 -33.50 -11.63
CA PHE A 784 -3.09 -32.22 -12.25
C PHE A 784 -3.90 -31.05 -11.73
N ALA A 785 -5.19 -31.25 -11.40
CA ALA A 785 -6.03 -30.21 -10.84
C ALA A 785 -5.47 -29.69 -9.51
N LEU A 786 -5.07 -30.60 -8.62
CA LEU A 786 -4.50 -30.24 -7.32
C LEU A 786 -3.16 -29.51 -7.46
N ILE A 787 -2.27 -30.02 -8.32
CA ILE A 787 -0.93 -29.47 -8.46
C ILE A 787 -0.94 -28.12 -9.19
N CYS A 788 -1.63 -28.05 -10.33
CA CYS A 788 -1.75 -26.78 -11.06
C CYS A 788 -2.54 -25.77 -10.23
N GLY A 789 -3.59 -26.19 -9.52
CA GLY A 789 -4.35 -25.33 -8.63
C GLY A 789 -3.50 -24.75 -7.49
N ALA A 790 -2.61 -25.54 -6.89
CA ALA A 790 -1.66 -25.04 -5.88
C ALA A 790 -0.68 -24.01 -6.47
N ILE A 791 -0.20 -24.22 -7.70
CA ILE A 791 0.69 -23.26 -8.37
C ILE A 791 -0.07 -21.96 -8.69
N PHE A 792 -1.28 -22.03 -9.23
CA PHE A 792 -2.13 -20.87 -9.50
C PHE A 792 -2.48 -20.12 -8.21
N ALA A 793 -2.78 -20.84 -7.13
CA ALA A 793 -3.06 -20.24 -5.83
C ALA A 793 -1.85 -19.45 -5.31
N LEU A 794 -0.66 -20.03 -5.38
CA LEU A 794 0.58 -19.39 -4.96
C LEU A 794 0.85 -18.12 -5.79
N GLN A 795 0.80 -18.22 -7.11
CA GLN A 795 1.08 -17.10 -8.01
C GLN A 795 0.06 -15.97 -7.86
N ALA A 796 -1.24 -16.29 -7.89
CA ALA A 796 -2.28 -15.31 -7.76
C ALA A 796 -2.27 -14.64 -6.37
N GLY A 797 -2.00 -15.40 -5.30
CA GLY A 797 -1.87 -14.84 -3.96
C GLY A 797 -0.68 -13.91 -3.81
N MET A 798 0.48 -14.26 -4.38
CA MET A 798 1.67 -13.41 -4.36
C MET A 798 1.47 -12.12 -5.14
N LEU A 799 0.93 -12.21 -6.37
CA LEU A 799 0.74 -11.06 -7.25
C LEU A 799 -0.36 -10.10 -6.75
N ASN A 800 -1.45 -10.62 -6.18
CA ASN A 800 -2.61 -9.82 -5.77
C ASN A 800 -2.57 -9.42 -4.28
N GLY A 801 -1.38 -9.20 -3.73
CA GLY A 801 -1.20 -8.57 -2.41
C GLY A 801 -0.15 -9.22 -1.52
N GLY A 802 0.26 -10.46 -1.78
CA GLY A 802 1.26 -11.18 -0.97
C GLY A 802 2.64 -10.52 -1.01
N ILE A 803 3.12 -10.12 -2.20
CA ILE A 803 4.40 -9.41 -2.38
C ILE A 803 4.40 -8.09 -1.60
N ALA A 804 3.33 -7.28 -1.74
CA ALA A 804 3.20 -6.01 -1.03
C ALA A 804 3.22 -6.20 0.49
N CYS A 805 2.58 -7.24 1.02
CA CYS A 805 2.67 -7.56 2.44
C CYS A 805 4.11 -7.89 2.85
N ILE A 806 4.80 -8.78 2.12
CA ILE A 806 6.18 -9.17 2.42
C ILE A 806 7.09 -7.94 2.41
N GLU A 807 7.02 -7.13 1.35
CA GLU A 807 7.78 -5.89 1.20
C GLU A 807 7.57 -4.97 2.39
N HIS A 808 6.31 -4.77 2.78
CA HIS A 808 5.94 -3.85 3.84
C HIS A 808 6.42 -4.30 5.23
N TYR A 809 6.23 -5.58 5.58
CA TYR A 809 6.69 -6.11 6.85
C TYR A 809 8.22 -6.17 6.92
N MET A 810 8.89 -6.47 5.80
CA MET A 810 10.35 -6.39 5.74
C MET A 810 10.85 -4.95 5.90
N LEU A 811 10.17 -3.96 5.30
CA LEU A 811 10.54 -2.55 5.44
C LEU A 811 10.45 -2.12 6.91
N ARG A 812 9.35 -2.48 7.58
CA ARG A 812 9.18 -2.24 9.02
C ARG A 812 10.24 -2.93 9.87
N LEU A 813 10.62 -4.16 9.53
CA LEU A 813 11.66 -4.89 10.24
C LEU A 813 13.01 -4.19 10.14
N TYR A 814 13.36 -3.66 8.95
CA TYR A 814 14.60 -2.90 8.75
C TYR A 814 14.59 -1.58 9.54
N LEU A 815 13.50 -0.83 9.47
CA LEU A 815 13.34 0.41 10.23
C LEU A 815 13.36 0.16 11.75
N CYS A 816 12.76 -0.94 12.20
CA CYS A 816 12.78 -1.35 13.61
C CYS A 816 14.18 -1.77 14.06
N LYS A 817 14.93 -2.51 13.24
CA LYS A 817 16.31 -2.93 13.53
C LYS A 817 17.27 -1.73 13.56
N ALA A 818 17.02 -0.71 12.76
CA ALA A 818 17.73 0.56 12.81
C ALA A 818 17.33 1.45 14.00
N GLY A 819 16.26 1.08 14.72
CA GLY A 819 15.73 1.83 15.87
C GLY A 819 15.03 3.12 15.49
N HIS A 820 14.54 3.23 14.25
CA HIS A 820 13.78 4.38 13.75
C HIS A 820 12.30 4.32 14.12
N ILE A 821 11.74 3.10 14.22
CA ILE A 821 10.35 2.86 14.62
C ILE A 821 10.24 1.70 15.61
N PRO A 822 9.18 1.61 16.43
CA PRO A 822 8.88 0.43 17.23
C PRO A 822 8.22 -0.69 16.40
N TRP A 823 8.37 -1.94 16.84
CA TRP A 823 7.72 -3.09 16.21
C TRP A 823 6.19 -2.98 16.17
N LYS A 824 5.58 -2.59 17.31
CA LYS A 824 4.13 -2.35 17.42
C LYS A 824 3.77 -0.91 17.03
N TYR A 825 4.09 -0.53 15.78
CA TYR A 825 4.07 0.88 15.37
C TYR A 825 2.70 1.55 15.53
N ARG A 826 1.61 0.87 15.18
CA ARG A 826 0.24 1.38 15.40
C ARG A 826 -0.04 1.72 16.87
N ARG A 827 0.36 0.85 17.82
CA ARG A 827 0.14 1.08 19.26
C ARG A 827 0.95 2.29 19.74
N PHE A 828 2.14 2.50 19.19
CA PHE A 828 2.95 3.68 19.47
C PHE A 828 2.32 4.97 18.94
N LEU A 829 1.81 4.97 17.70
CA LEU A 829 1.18 6.17 17.13
C LEU A 829 -0.14 6.51 17.86
N ASP A 830 -0.93 5.49 18.22
CA ASP A 830 -2.11 5.67 19.07
C ASP A 830 -1.70 6.18 20.47
N TYR A 831 -0.57 5.74 21.03
CA TYR A 831 0.00 6.28 22.28
C TYR A 831 0.39 7.75 22.14
N ALA A 832 1.13 8.13 21.10
CA ALA A 832 1.48 9.53 20.85
C ALA A 832 0.25 10.41 20.59
N THR A 833 -0.84 9.82 20.06
CA THR A 833 -2.13 10.50 19.90
C THR A 833 -2.80 10.76 21.24
N LYS A 834 -2.79 9.79 22.17
CA LYS A 834 -3.31 9.99 23.53
C LYS A 834 -2.59 11.16 24.22
N HIS A 835 -1.28 11.25 24.08
CA HIS A 835 -0.44 12.34 24.62
C HIS A 835 -0.51 13.66 23.84
N ILE A 836 -1.43 13.82 22.87
CA ILE A 836 -1.63 15.07 22.10
C ILE A 836 -0.37 15.47 21.29
N LEU A 837 0.59 14.56 21.10
CA LEU A 837 1.75 14.79 20.23
C LEU A 837 1.38 14.58 18.76
N LEU A 838 0.45 13.65 18.51
CA LEU A 838 -0.16 13.41 17.22
C LEU A 838 -1.70 13.56 17.30
N GLN A 839 -2.32 13.74 16.15
CA GLN A 839 -3.76 13.69 15.93
C GLN A 839 -4.07 12.60 14.92
N LYS A 840 -5.21 11.92 15.10
CA LYS A 840 -5.64 10.85 14.21
C LYS A 840 -6.68 11.37 13.22
N ILE A 841 -6.42 11.18 11.94
CA ILE A 841 -7.29 11.62 10.84
C ILE A 841 -7.68 10.38 10.03
N GLY A 842 -8.87 9.84 10.28
CA GLY A 842 -9.28 8.55 9.70
C GLY A 842 -8.29 7.43 10.05
N GLY A 843 -7.64 6.86 9.02
CA GLY A 843 -6.59 5.85 9.14
C GLY A 843 -5.17 6.40 9.31
N GLY A 844 -4.96 7.71 9.13
CA GLY A 844 -3.66 8.38 9.19
C GLY A 844 -3.41 9.14 10.50
N TYR A 845 -2.18 9.66 10.63
CA TYR A 845 -1.71 10.44 11.78
C TYR A 845 -1.08 11.75 11.30
N MET A 846 -1.29 12.84 12.05
CA MET A 846 -0.70 14.15 11.79
C MET A 846 -0.09 14.69 13.09
N PHE A 847 0.95 15.52 13.03
CA PHE A 847 1.41 16.23 14.23
C PHE A 847 0.38 17.28 14.65
N SER A 848 0.11 17.39 15.96
CA SER A 848 -0.94 18.30 16.45
C SER A 848 -0.76 19.73 15.97
N HIS A 849 0.49 20.21 15.88
CA HIS A 849 0.84 21.49 15.28
C HIS A 849 2.15 21.41 14.50
N ARG A 850 2.27 22.23 13.44
CA ARG A 850 3.46 22.27 12.57
C ARG A 850 4.75 22.68 13.31
N LEU A 851 4.68 23.53 14.33
CA LEU A 851 5.86 23.87 15.14
C LEU A 851 6.41 22.67 15.91
N LEU A 852 5.54 21.74 16.34
CA LEU A 852 5.94 20.51 17.01
C LEU A 852 6.67 19.57 16.04
N LEU A 853 6.16 19.43 14.82
CA LEU A 853 6.83 18.73 13.73
C LEU A 853 8.20 19.34 13.44
N GLU A 854 8.28 20.66 13.26
CA GLU A 854 9.55 21.37 13.01
C GLU A 854 10.53 21.23 14.19
N HIS A 855 10.05 21.23 15.43
CA HIS A 855 10.88 21.01 16.62
C HIS A 855 11.44 19.58 16.68
N PHE A 856 10.62 18.56 16.42
CA PHE A 856 11.07 17.16 16.37
C PHE A 856 12.05 16.91 15.22
N ALA A 857 11.80 17.49 14.04
CA ALA A 857 12.69 17.37 12.89
C ALA A 857 14.05 18.05 13.16
N SER A 858 14.04 19.29 13.66
CA SER A 858 15.28 20.05 13.94
C SER A 858 16.10 19.45 15.09
N SER A 859 15.44 19.00 16.16
CA SER A 859 16.13 18.32 17.27
C SER A 859 16.80 17.02 16.80
N HIS A 860 16.12 16.22 15.97
CA HIS A 860 16.67 14.98 15.42
C HIS A 860 17.84 15.23 14.44
N LEU A 861 17.72 16.24 13.57
CA LEU A 861 18.81 16.66 12.67
C LEU A 861 20.04 17.12 13.46
N SER A 862 19.85 17.91 14.52
CA SER A 862 20.95 18.39 15.36
C SER A 862 21.65 17.25 16.10
N ALA A 863 20.89 16.27 16.61
CA ALA A 863 21.42 15.09 17.26
C ALA A 863 22.21 14.20 16.28
N SER A 864 21.70 14.05 15.07
CA SER A 864 22.34 13.30 13.99
C SER A 864 23.65 13.94 13.55
N HIS A 865 23.68 15.27 13.39
CA HIS A 865 24.87 16.03 13.02
C HIS A 865 25.95 15.98 14.11
N LYS A 866 25.58 16.15 15.39
CA LYS A 866 26.51 16.00 16.53
C LYS A 866 27.16 14.61 16.55
N LYS A 867 26.36 13.56 16.30
CA LYS A 867 26.85 12.18 16.24
C LYS A 867 27.82 11.95 15.09
N LEU A 868 27.59 12.59 13.94
CA LEU A 868 28.47 12.50 12.78
C LEU A 868 29.83 13.16 13.05
N LEU A 869 29.83 14.37 13.64
CA LEU A 869 31.05 15.07 14.06
C LEU A 869 31.84 14.31 15.12
N GLU A 870 31.15 13.59 16.01
CA GLU A 870 31.79 12.77 17.03
C GLU A 870 32.47 11.53 16.43
N ILE A 871 31.82 10.90 15.44
CA ILE A 871 32.42 9.79 14.66
C ILE A 871 33.64 10.28 13.88
N GLU A 872 33.56 11.41 13.18
CA GLU A 872 34.70 12.00 12.47
C GLU A 872 35.87 12.31 13.41
N ARG A 873 35.60 12.87 14.60
CA ARG A 873 36.64 13.08 15.62
C ARG A 873 37.26 11.78 16.12
N LEU A 874 36.49 10.71 16.25
CA LEU A 874 37.00 9.40 16.66
C LEU A 874 37.81 8.75 15.56
N GLU A 875 37.42 8.86 14.29
CA GLU A 875 38.19 8.40 13.14
C GLU A 875 39.52 9.16 13.00
N ASP A 876 39.51 10.48 13.19
CA ASP A 876 40.73 11.30 13.20
C ASP A 876 41.66 10.96 14.37
N LYS A 877 41.10 10.70 15.56
CA LYS A 877 41.89 10.19 16.70
C LYS A 877 42.49 8.82 16.41
N CYS A 878 41.73 7.91 15.80
CA CYS A 878 42.25 6.59 15.41
C CYS A 878 43.36 6.71 14.35
N LYS A 879 43.23 7.59 13.35
CA LYS A 879 44.29 7.84 12.36
C LYS A 879 45.57 8.37 13.00
N LYS A 880 45.45 9.34 13.92
CA LYS A 880 46.60 9.91 14.66
C LYS A 880 47.29 8.96 15.65
N VAL A 881 46.64 7.85 15.99
CA VAL A 881 47.23 6.79 16.84
C VAL A 881 47.89 5.70 15.98
N ILE A 882 47.53 5.61 14.69
CA ILE A 882 48.10 4.66 13.72
C ILE A 882 49.34 5.27 13.03
N GLU A 883 49.37 6.58 12.82
CA GLU A 883 50.57 7.37 12.50
C GLU A 883 51.50 7.51 13.71
#